data_AF-A0A7V9HV10-F1
#
_entry.id   AF-A0A7V9HV10-F1
#
_cell.length_a   1.000
_cell.length_b   1.000
_cell.length_c   1.000
_cell.angle_alpha   90.00
_cell.angle_beta   90.00
_cell.angle_gamma   90.00
#
_symmetry.space_group_name_H-M   'P 1'
#
loop_
_entity.id
_entity.type
_entity.pdbx_description
1 polymer ?
#
loop_
_entity_poly.entity_id
_entity_poly.type
_entity_poly.pdbx_seq_one_letter_code
_entity_poly.pdbx_strand_id
1 'polypeptide(L)'
;MMLKKSWIVTMILGAALWSATSGRASKIQLGVARNAEVEGSLPGDEPSQEVREDFQQTYPLSANGWLSLENLNGGVRIAVWDRDEVQVNAVKRAYRRERLNEAKIEVNATAEAIRIKTTYPDWNQTFTDEQKGRYNNPAVVDYTLTVPRKVRLESVDLVNGSLDVDGVEGDVKASSVNGRVTARGLAGVAKLSTVNGSLEAAFTKLEEAKPITLGSVNGNVTLIIPSDANAVVRAGTVHGAISNEFGLNVQHGDYVGHELYGQIGAGGPRIKLGNVNGRISLKHAQDGRPVSTATGLLTTKDKDKDKTKGYSGERENDDGDEEAQRSMSAEERRQAREARRADRAQQAEAAKANREVQIEVQREVEQAIREAQREIARAQREIERETQREVRERVRREVRGEEGVGEGKSSGKSYRYKGLTERESKTFSVADSPRVNLVTFDGAVTVRGWDKREVMYTATKRGADEQEIKQVAIQTEQQGSSVSIIAKSEESNGAVSLEVYVPRSSTLHVSSQDGELTLEGVSGELTLRTGDGSIKVTNGGGQLRVNTGDGEIRIMSFEGQVDARTGDGSISLDGKFTSLAARTGDGNISLSVPSNSDFTIETNAEGIDNAGITISEDIAPSKRVKRWRVGRGGNVFVLSTGDGRIALNSR
;
A
#
# COMPACT_ATOMS: atom_id res chain seq x y z
N MET A 1 -13.92 18.54 58.97
CA MET A 1 -12.96 18.99 60.01
C MET A 1 -11.80 17.99 60.06
N MET A 2 -10.62 18.38 60.55
CA MET A 2 -9.42 17.51 60.65
C MET A 2 -9.64 16.37 61.69
N LEU A 3 -8.89 15.26 61.76
CA LEU A 3 -7.45 15.04 61.52
C LEU A 3 -7.09 13.72 60.78
N LYS A 4 -5.85 13.67 60.28
CA LYS A 4 -5.14 12.45 59.83
C LYS A 4 -4.50 11.70 61.03
N LYS A 5 -4.34 10.38 60.91
CA LYS A 5 -3.13 9.64 61.31
C LYS A 5 -3.09 8.26 60.61
N SER A 6 -1.94 7.59 60.64
CA SER A 6 -1.63 6.37 59.88
C SER A 6 -0.75 5.44 60.74
N TRP A 7 -0.82 4.12 60.55
CA TRP A 7 0.36 3.24 60.35
C TRP A 7 0.00 1.74 60.15
N ILE A 8 0.59 1.16 59.09
CA ILE A 8 1.35 -0.11 59.04
C ILE A 8 0.75 -1.42 59.61
N VAL A 9 0.40 -2.32 58.67
CA VAL A 9 0.69 -3.77 58.59
C VAL A 9 0.66 -4.66 59.85
N THR A 10 -0.11 -5.76 59.76
CA THR A 10 0.30 -7.07 60.29
C THR A 10 -0.10 -8.16 59.28
N MET A 11 0.85 -9.02 58.89
CA MET A 11 0.60 -10.19 58.05
C MET A 11 1.04 -11.43 58.83
N ILE A 12 0.18 -12.43 58.98
CA ILE A 12 0.43 -13.61 59.84
C ILE A 12 0.83 -14.82 58.99
N LEU A 13 1.88 -15.53 59.41
CA LEU A 13 2.34 -16.77 58.80
C LEU A 13 1.41 -17.95 59.11
N GLY A 14 1.28 -18.86 58.15
CA GLY A 14 0.95 -20.27 58.39
C GLY A 14 1.99 -21.14 57.69
N ALA A 15 2.64 -22.07 58.40
CA ALA A 15 3.78 -22.84 57.88
C ALA A 15 3.81 -24.30 58.34
N ALA A 16 4.16 -25.20 57.42
CA ALA A 16 4.61 -26.59 57.62
C ALA A 16 5.58 -26.92 56.44
N LEU A 17 6.83 -27.36 56.62
CA LEU A 17 7.31 -28.67 57.11
C LEU A 17 6.92 -29.82 56.15
N TRP A 18 7.79 -30.74 55.67
CA TRP A 18 9.22 -31.08 55.90
C TRP A 18 9.69 -32.07 54.78
N SER A 19 10.94 -32.52 54.54
CA SER A 19 12.31 -32.20 55.03
C SER A 19 13.42 -32.94 54.22
N ALA A 20 14.58 -32.28 53.99
CA ALA A 20 15.91 -32.87 53.72
C ALA A 20 16.10 -33.68 52.39
N THR A 21 17.30 -34.02 51.88
CA THR A 21 18.73 -33.81 52.28
C THR A 21 19.54 -33.17 51.09
N SER A 22 20.86 -33.24 50.81
CA SER A 22 22.11 -33.74 51.45
C SER A 22 23.38 -33.19 50.74
N GLY A 23 24.34 -32.60 51.48
CA GLY A 23 25.75 -32.41 51.05
C GLY A 23 26.06 -31.21 50.12
N ARG A 24 27.29 -30.66 50.07
CA ARG A 24 28.53 -30.92 50.86
C ARG A 24 29.41 -29.64 50.94
N ALA A 25 30.43 -29.64 51.80
CA ALA A 25 31.29 -28.49 52.16
C ALA A 25 32.17 -27.93 51.01
N SER A 26 32.78 -26.73 51.11
CA SER A 26 33.98 -26.46 51.95
C SER A 26 34.14 -25.01 52.48
N LYS A 27 34.87 -24.85 53.60
CA LYS A 27 35.31 -23.58 54.21
C LYS A 27 36.70 -23.13 53.70
N ILE A 28 37.00 -21.82 53.70
CA ILE A 28 38.28 -21.19 54.13
C ILE A 28 37.93 -19.89 54.93
N GLN A 29 38.88 -19.29 55.68
CA GLN A 29 38.61 -18.49 56.89
C GLN A 29 39.63 -17.35 57.13
N LEU A 30 39.16 -16.15 57.56
CA LEU A 30 39.82 -14.97 58.21
C LEU A 30 41.20 -14.43 57.72
N GLY A 31 41.38 -13.09 57.65
CA GLY A 31 42.64 -12.49 57.14
C GLY A 31 43.07 -11.03 57.45
N VAL A 32 42.41 -10.28 58.37
CA VAL A 32 42.82 -8.96 58.95
C VAL A 32 42.92 -7.69 58.05
N ALA A 33 42.52 -6.55 58.62
CA ALA A 33 42.59 -5.18 58.09
C ALA A 33 43.99 -4.53 58.02
N ARG A 34 44.28 -3.72 56.98
CA ARG A 34 45.06 -2.45 57.07
C ARG A 34 44.48 -1.41 56.11
N ASN A 35 44.50 -0.15 56.51
CA ASN A 35 43.98 0.98 55.74
C ASN A 35 45.04 1.52 54.76
N ALA A 36 44.59 1.93 53.57
CA ALA A 36 45.25 2.95 52.76
C ALA A 36 44.18 3.69 51.92
N GLU A 37 44.00 4.98 52.24
CA GLU A 37 43.46 6.10 51.46
C GLU A 37 42.15 5.98 50.64
N VAL A 38 41.43 7.10 50.58
CA VAL A 38 40.16 7.25 49.85
C VAL A 38 40.41 8.09 48.60
N GLU A 39 40.34 7.46 47.43
CA GLU A 39 39.97 8.15 46.20
C GLU A 39 38.52 7.78 45.84
N GLY A 40 37.73 8.77 45.45
CA GLY A 40 36.31 8.60 45.18
C GLY A 40 36.06 7.91 43.84
N SER A 41 35.79 6.61 43.86
CA SER A 41 35.29 5.89 42.69
C SER A 41 33.92 6.42 42.26
N LEU A 42 33.83 6.84 41.00
CA LEU A 42 32.57 7.25 40.37
C LEU A 42 31.59 6.07 40.33
N PRO A 43 30.29 6.27 40.58
CA PRO A 43 29.30 5.20 40.44
C PRO A 43 29.12 4.83 38.97
N GLY A 44 29.57 3.64 38.58
CA GLY A 44 29.49 3.12 37.22
C GLY A 44 28.90 1.71 37.18
N ASP A 45 27.91 1.53 36.29
CA ASP A 45 27.35 0.27 35.80
C ASP A 45 27.08 -0.86 36.83
N GLU A 46 26.01 -0.70 37.62
CA GLU A 46 25.11 -1.86 37.79
C GLU A 46 24.21 -1.97 36.54
N PRO A 47 23.95 -3.18 36.02
CA PRO A 47 23.10 -3.37 34.84
C PRO A 47 21.63 -3.10 35.21
N SER A 48 21.11 -1.93 34.83
CA SER A 48 19.72 -1.56 35.09
C SER A 48 18.76 -2.52 34.37
N GLN A 49 18.05 -3.33 35.17
CA GLN A 49 17.16 -4.35 34.65
C GLN A 49 15.99 -3.74 33.88
N GLU A 50 15.59 -4.41 32.80
CA GLU A 50 14.43 -4.02 31.99
C GLU A 50 13.16 -4.04 32.87
N VAL A 51 12.47 -2.90 32.96
CA VAL A 51 11.22 -2.77 33.70
C VAL A 51 10.12 -3.44 32.89
N ARG A 52 9.36 -4.33 33.53
CA ARG A 52 8.25 -5.09 32.93
C ARG A 52 6.93 -4.78 33.62
N GLU A 53 5.85 -4.84 32.85
CA GLU A 53 4.46 -4.75 33.32
C GLU A 53 3.59 -5.69 32.48
N ASP A 54 2.86 -6.57 33.15
CA ASP A 54 2.00 -7.58 32.51
C ASP A 54 0.53 -7.15 32.59
N PHE A 55 -0.15 -7.20 31.44
CA PHE A 55 -1.59 -6.97 31.32
C PHE A 55 -2.26 -8.27 30.88
N GLN A 56 -3.29 -8.70 31.61
CA GLN A 56 -4.09 -9.87 31.28
C GLN A 56 -5.56 -9.57 31.55
N GLN A 57 -6.39 -9.57 30.50
CA GLN A 57 -7.85 -9.47 30.58
C GLN A 57 -8.52 -10.45 29.62
N THR A 58 -9.83 -10.65 29.78
CA THR A 58 -10.63 -11.51 28.90
C THR A 58 -11.97 -10.84 28.65
N TYR A 59 -12.40 -10.84 27.39
CA TYR A 59 -13.57 -10.11 26.91
C TYR A 59 -14.50 -11.05 26.13
N PRO A 60 -15.83 -10.87 26.18
CA PRO A 60 -16.74 -11.63 25.34
C PRO A 60 -16.53 -11.29 23.86
N LEU A 61 -16.51 -12.29 22.98
CA LEU A 61 -16.52 -12.10 21.53
C LEU A 61 -17.10 -13.35 20.87
N SER A 62 -18.21 -13.20 20.15
CA SER A 62 -18.84 -14.31 19.42
C SER A 62 -17.90 -14.97 18.40
N ALA A 63 -18.15 -16.24 18.11
CA ALA A 63 -17.29 -17.08 17.27
C ALA A 63 -16.91 -16.48 15.91
N ASN A 64 -17.76 -15.65 15.31
CA ASN A 64 -17.54 -15.00 14.01
C ASN A 64 -17.27 -13.48 14.13
N GLY A 65 -17.01 -12.99 15.35
CA GLY A 65 -16.80 -11.58 15.65
C GLY A 65 -15.52 -11.02 15.02
N TRP A 66 -15.40 -9.69 15.04
CA TRP A 66 -14.29 -8.97 14.44
C TRP A 66 -13.20 -8.66 15.48
N LEU A 67 -11.93 -8.75 15.08
CA LEU A 67 -10.80 -8.31 15.86
C LEU A 67 -9.93 -7.36 15.03
N SER A 68 -9.62 -6.20 15.60
CA SER A 68 -8.58 -5.30 15.11
C SER A 68 -7.50 -5.08 16.17
N LEU A 69 -6.23 -5.05 15.75
CA LEU A 69 -5.09 -4.76 16.59
C LEU A 69 -4.09 -3.83 15.90
N GLU A 70 -3.73 -2.74 16.59
CA GLU A 70 -2.70 -1.78 16.18
C GLU A 70 -1.54 -1.80 17.18
N ASN A 71 -0.30 -2.06 16.72
CA ASN A 71 0.89 -1.99 17.56
C ASN A 71 2.12 -1.38 16.85
N LEU A 72 2.77 -0.43 17.51
CA LEU A 72 3.98 0.22 17.02
C LEU A 72 5.22 -0.66 17.21
N ASN A 73 5.42 -1.24 18.39
CA ASN A 73 6.65 -1.99 18.73
C ASN A 73 6.33 -3.24 19.56
N GLY A 74 6.69 -4.41 19.04
CA GLY A 74 6.52 -5.70 19.71
C GLY A 74 5.82 -6.74 18.84
N GLY A 75 6.13 -8.00 19.09
CA GLY A 75 5.52 -9.12 18.39
C GLY A 75 4.07 -9.36 18.82
N VAL A 76 3.30 -9.99 17.93
CA VAL A 76 1.92 -10.37 18.19
C VAL A 76 1.74 -11.83 17.84
N ARG A 77 1.35 -12.64 18.83
CA ARG A 77 0.88 -14.01 18.62
C ARG A 77 -0.65 -14.06 18.75
N ILE A 78 -1.31 -14.75 17.83
CA ILE A 78 -2.75 -15.02 17.86
C ILE A 78 -2.94 -16.53 17.73
N ALA A 79 -3.50 -17.16 18.76
CA ALA A 79 -3.82 -18.59 18.78
C ALA A 79 -5.32 -18.79 19.01
N VAL A 80 -5.88 -19.92 18.55
CA VAL A 80 -7.34 -20.14 18.61
C VAL A 80 -7.80 -21.10 19.73
N TRP A 81 -9.05 -20.91 20.16
CA TRP A 81 -9.80 -21.83 21.03
C TRP A 81 -11.29 -21.93 20.67
N ASP A 82 -11.97 -22.85 21.34
CA ASP A 82 -13.39 -23.18 21.16
C ASP A 82 -14.29 -22.45 22.17
N ARG A 83 -14.10 -21.13 22.33
CA ARG A 83 -14.88 -20.28 23.25
C ARG A 83 -15.28 -18.96 22.59
N ASP A 84 -16.44 -18.43 22.95
CA ASP A 84 -16.94 -17.10 22.56
C ASP A 84 -16.35 -15.97 23.44
N GLU A 85 -15.04 -16.01 23.66
CA GLU A 85 -14.29 -14.99 24.40
C GLU A 85 -12.91 -14.77 23.78
N VAL A 86 -12.30 -13.59 23.99
CA VAL A 86 -10.91 -13.30 23.65
C VAL A 86 -10.13 -13.03 24.92
N GLN A 87 -9.05 -13.78 25.14
CA GLN A 87 -8.04 -13.44 26.14
C GLN A 87 -6.98 -12.54 25.52
N VAL A 88 -6.77 -11.36 26.12
CA VAL A 88 -5.72 -10.41 25.75
C VAL A 88 -4.64 -10.47 26.83
N ASN A 89 -3.52 -11.13 26.52
CA ASN A 89 -2.30 -11.04 27.30
C ASN A 89 -1.34 -10.08 26.59
N ALA A 90 -0.75 -9.13 27.31
CA ALA A 90 0.24 -8.21 26.78
C ALA A 90 1.37 -7.97 27.79
N VAL A 91 2.61 -7.93 27.30
CA VAL A 91 3.82 -7.75 28.11
C VAL A 91 4.50 -6.46 27.68
N LYS A 92 4.35 -5.41 28.49
CA LYS A 92 5.04 -4.13 28.30
C LYS A 92 6.44 -4.21 28.89
N ARG A 93 7.45 -3.72 28.18
CA ARG A 93 8.83 -3.62 28.66
C ARG A 93 9.53 -2.32 28.23
N ALA A 94 10.34 -1.74 29.11
CA ALA A 94 11.28 -0.67 28.79
C ALA A 94 12.39 -0.57 29.86
N TYR A 95 13.53 0.03 29.52
CA TYR A 95 14.61 0.31 30.49
C TYR A 95 14.30 1.40 31.52
N ARG A 96 13.15 2.09 31.39
CA ARG A 96 12.71 3.18 32.27
C ARG A 96 11.22 3.06 32.56
N ARG A 97 10.81 3.34 33.80
CA ARG A 97 9.40 3.27 34.23
C ARG A 97 8.55 4.33 33.51
N GLU A 98 9.13 5.48 33.21
CA GLU A 98 8.51 6.55 32.43
C GLU A 98 8.15 6.06 31.03
N ARG A 99 9.14 5.53 30.29
CA ARG A 99 8.97 4.98 28.94
C ARG A 99 8.00 3.79 28.90
N LEU A 100 7.90 3.02 29.98
CA LEU A 100 6.90 1.96 30.12
C LEU A 100 5.48 2.49 30.39
N ASN A 101 5.34 3.56 31.18
CA ASN A 101 4.04 4.19 31.46
C ASN A 101 3.50 4.97 30.24
N GLU A 102 4.39 5.39 29.34
CA GLU A 102 4.06 6.09 28.09
C GLU A 102 3.31 5.22 27.08
N ALA A 103 3.58 3.91 27.03
CA ALA A 103 2.81 2.97 26.22
C ALA A 103 1.51 2.59 26.94
N LYS A 104 0.37 2.95 26.33
CA LYS A 104 -0.96 2.60 26.84
C LYS A 104 -1.58 1.53 25.97
N ILE A 105 -2.32 0.63 26.62
CA ILE A 105 -3.10 -0.42 25.96
C ILE A 105 -4.57 -0.02 26.12
N GLU A 106 -5.20 0.30 25.00
CA GLU A 106 -6.59 0.72 24.93
C GLU A 106 -7.39 -0.42 24.27
N VAL A 107 -8.40 -0.94 24.98
CA VAL A 107 -9.22 -2.05 24.49
C VAL A 107 -10.69 -1.63 24.54
N ASN A 108 -11.34 -1.64 23.38
CA ASN A 108 -12.78 -1.49 23.25
C ASN A 108 -13.36 -2.83 22.82
N ALA A 109 -14.28 -3.40 23.60
CA ALA A 109 -14.76 -4.78 23.43
C ALA A 109 -16.28 -4.87 23.55
N THR A 110 -16.87 -5.58 22.59
CA THR A 110 -18.29 -5.92 22.50
C THR A 110 -18.42 -7.39 22.08
N ALA A 111 -19.61 -7.97 22.21
CA ALA A 111 -19.85 -9.35 21.77
C ALA A 111 -19.68 -9.57 20.24
N GLU A 112 -19.63 -8.51 19.44
CA GLU A 112 -19.52 -8.56 17.97
C GLU A 112 -18.14 -8.14 17.46
N ALA A 113 -17.44 -7.24 18.17
CA ALA A 113 -16.12 -6.73 17.78
C ALA A 113 -15.24 -6.34 18.99
N ILE A 114 -13.93 -6.54 18.85
CA ILE A 114 -12.90 -6.05 19.77
C ILE A 114 -11.79 -5.28 19.03
N ARG A 115 -11.51 -4.05 19.46
CA ARG A 115 -10.37 -3.22 19.00
C ARG A 115 -9.33 -3.15 20.11
N ILE A 116 -8.08 -3.44 19.77
CA ILE A 116 -6.91 -3.34 20.67
C ILE A 116 -5.92 -2.35 20.07
N LYS A 117 -5.65 -1.24 20.76
CA LYS A 117 -4.74 -0.19 20.27
C LYS A 117 -3.63 0.08 21.26
N THR A 118 -2.40 0.13 20.77
CA THR A 118 -1.22 0.49 21.57
C THR A 118 -0.84 1.95 21.28
N THR A 119 -1.27 2.88 22.13
CA THR A 119 -0.94 4.30 21.95
C THR A 119 0.40 4.65 22.61
N TYR A 120 1.16 5.51 21.93
CA TYR A 120 2.49 5.98 22.33
C TYR A 120 2.51 7.50 22.21
N PRO A 121 3.27 8.23 23.05
CA PRO A 121 3.39 9.67 22.92
C PRO A 121 4.18 10.05 21.66
N ASP A 122 3.84 11.18 21.05
CA ASP A 122 4.47 11.63 19.79
C ASP A 122 5.93 12.11 19.95
N TRP A 123 6.45 12.23 21.18
CA TRP A 123 7.82 12.72 21.41
C TRP A 123 8.86 11.60 21.33
N ASN A 124 9.81 11.77 20.41
CA ASN A 124 11.00 10.93 20.19
C ASN A 124 10.76 9.42 20.31
N GLN A 125 10.20 8.83 19.25
CA GLN A 125 10.02 7.39 19.11
C GLN A 125 11.27 6.67 18.52
N THR A 126 12.44 7.33 18.51
CA THR A 126 13.67 6.76 17.94
C THR A 126 14.17 5.57 18.78
N PHE A 127 14.42 4.45 18.12
CA PHE A 127 15.08 3.29 18.70
C PHE A 127 16.59 3.36 18.43
N THR A 128 17.44 3.10 19.42
CA THR A 128 18.89 3.05 19.26
C THR A 128 19.53 1.90 20.01
N ASP A 129 20.58 1.34 19.42
CA ASP A 129 21.44 0.30 20.00
C ASP A 129 22.65 0.87 20.76
N GLU A 130 22.83 2.19 20.80
CA GLU A 130 23.91 2.81 21.60
C GLU A 130 23.70 2.59 23.10
N GLN A 131 24.74 2.15 23.82
CA GLN A 131 24.66 1.80 25.25
C GLN A 131 24.12 2.93 26.14
N LYS A 132 24.37 4.21 25.79
CA LYS A 132 23.79 5.37 26.50
C LYS A 132 22.37 5.72 26.05
N GLY A 133 22.01 5.38 24.81
CA GLY A 133 20.72 5.71 24.20
C GLY A 133 19.61 4.70 24.52
N ARG A 134 19.93 3.39 24.61
CA ARG A 134 18.98 2.29 24.90
C ARG A 134 18.03 2.57 26.06
N TYR A 135 18.54 3.22 27.12
CA TYR A 135 17.76 3.61 28.30
C TYR A 135 16.58 4.55 28.01
N ASN A 136 16.55 5.19 26.84
CA ASN A 136 15.50 6.10 26.40
C ASN A 136 14.74 5.59 25.15
N ASN A 137 14.93 4.33 24.75
CA ASN A 137 14.09 3.73 23.71
C ASN A 137 12.60 3.73 24.14
N PRO A 138 11.64 3.76 23.20
CA PRO A 138 10.22 3.52 23.50
C PRO A 138 10.01 2.14 24.12
N ALA A 139 8.89 1.97 24.83
CA ALA A 139 8.50 0.64 25.30
C ALA A 139 8.16 -0.32 24.16
N VAL A 140 8.44 -1.60 24.38
CA VAL A 140 7.97 -2.71 23.55
C VAL A 140 6.74 -3.32 24.23
N VAL A 141 5.70 -3.63 23.47
CA VAL A 141 4.49 -4.30 23.95
C VAL A 141 4.27 -5.55 23.10
N ASP A 142 4.61 -6.71 23.65
CA ASP A 142 4.37 -7.99 22.98
C ASP A 142 2.97 -8.51 23.36
N TYR A 143 2.15 -8.89 22.38
CA TYR A 143 0.82 -9.44 22.60
C TYR A 143 0.77 -10.95 22.39
N THR A 144 -0.04 -11.63 23.19
CA THR A 144 -0.46 -13.02 22.98
C THR A 144 -1.97 -13.10 23.18
N LEU A 145 -2.71 -13.14 22.07
CA LEU A 145 -4.16 -13.24 22.04
C LEU A 145 -4.57 -14.71 21.94
N THR A 146 -5.62 -15.09 22.67
CA THR A 146 -6.35 -16.35 22.43
C THR A 146 -7.77 -16.03 22.01
N VAL A 147 -8.20 -16.50 20.83
CA VAL A 147 -9.38 -15.99 20.11
C VAL A 147 -10.29 -17.13 19.61
N PRO A 148 -11.59 -16.88 19.34
CA PRO A 148 -12.48 -17.89 18.77
C PRO A 148 -11.97 -18.37 17.39
N ARG A 149 -12.06 -19.68 17.06
CA ARG A 149 -11.55 -20.23 15.78
C ARG A 149 -11.97 -19.46 14.52
N LYS A 150 -13.22 -18.98 14.48
CA LYS A 150 -13.84 -18.36 13.29
C LYS A 150 -13.82 -16.83 13.32
N VAL A 151 -13.06 -16.25 14.26
CA VAL A 151 -12.89 -14.79 14.38
C VAL A 151 -12.38 -14.22 13.06
N ARG A 152 -12.86 -13.03 12.70
CA ARG A 152 -12.35 -12.27 11.56
C ARG A 152 -11.32 -11.27 12.04
N LEU A 153 -10.07 -11.43 11.61
CA LEU A 153 -9.01 -10.47 11.87
C LEU A 153 -9.13 -9.38 10.79
N GLU A 154 -9.80 -8.28 11.12
CA GLU A 154 -10.15 -7.21 10.17
C GLU A 154 -8.93 -6.35 9.79
N SER A 155 -8.07 -6.09 10.76
CA SER A 155 -6.80 -5.37 10.61
C SER A 155 -5.90 -5.73 11.78
N VAL A 156 -4.79 -6.42 11.51
CA VAL A 156 -3.70 -6.61 12.48
C VAL A 156 -2.46 -5.93 11.91
N ASP A 157 -2.20 -4.71 12.35
CA ASP A 157 -1.26 -3.79 11.70
C ASP A 157 -0.10 -3.46 12.63
N LEU A 158 1.11 -3.88 12.22
CA LEU A 158 2.34 -3.79 13.01
C LEU A 158 3.37 -2.89 12.33
N VAL A 159 4.01 -1.98 13.07
CA VAL A 159 5.13 -1.20 12.52
C VAL A 159 6.47 -1.92 12.72
N ASN A 160 6.83 -2.26 13.96
CA ASN A 160 8.08 -2.95 14.29
C ASN A 160 7.80 -4.20 15.14
N GLY A 161 7.51 -5.33 14.49
CA GLY A 161 7.14 -6.54 15.20
C GLY A 161 6.75 -7.71 14.29
N SER A 162 7.02 -8.94 14.75
CA SER A 162 6.60 -10.16 14.06
C SER A 162 5.18 -10.57 14.40
N LEU A 163 4.40 -10.96 13.39
CA LEU A 163 3.06 -11.53 13.54
C LEU A 163 3.12 -13.06 13.41
N ASP A 164 2.53 -13.78 14.35
CA ASP A 164 2.37 -15.24 14.36
C ASP A 164 0.92 -15.63 14.63
N VAL A 165 0.15 -15.93 13.58
CA VAL A 165 -1.25 -16.39 13.65
C VAL A 165 -1.30 -17.91 13.51
N ASP A 166 -2.06 -18.61 14.35
CA ASP A 166 -2.17 -20.07 14.31
C ASP A 166 -3.63 -20.54 14.51
N GLY A 167 -4.16 -21.24 13.50
CA GLY A 167 -5.44 -21.97 13.53
C GLY A 167 -6.71 -21.17 13.19
N VAL A 168 -6.60 -19.95 12.66
CA VAL A 168 -7.76 -19.10 12.34
C VAL A 168 -8.50 -19.59 11.08
N GLU A 169 -9.76 -19.99 11.26
CA GLU A 169 -10.69 -20.42 10.21
C GLU A 169 -11.47 -19.26 9.56
N GLY A 170 -11.57 -18.13 10.27
CA GLY A 170 -12.16 -16.90 9.78
C GLY A 170 -11.22 -16.11 8.87
N ASP A 171 -11.72 -14.99 8.37
CA ASP A 171 -11.02 -14.14 7.40
C ASP A 171 -9.88 -13.34 8.07
N VAL A 172 -8.73 -13.22 7.41
CA VAL A 172 -7.52 -12.60 7.97
C VAL A 172 -6.95 -11.52 7.07
N LYS A 173 -7.01 -10.27 7.52
CA LYS A 173 -6.29 -9.11 6.97
C LYS A 173 -5.26 -8.60 7.98
N ALA A 174 -4.00 -8.56 7.57
CA ALA A 174 -2.90 -8.12 8.44
C ALA A 174 -1.74 -7.53 7.63
N SER A 175 -1.07 -6.52 8.19
CA SER A 175 0.09 -5.86 7.59
C SER A 175 1.25 -5.69 8.58
N SER A 176 2.47 -5.64 8.05
CA SER A 176 3.68 -5.33 8.82
C SER A 176 4.61 -4.39 8.04
N VAL A 177 5.15 -3.36 8.67
CA VAL A 177 6.18 -2.53 8.03
C VAL A 177 7.55 -3.21 8.16
N ASN A 178 7.98 -3.52 9.38
CA ASN A 178 9.24 -4.18 9.68
C ASN A 178 8.98 -5.42 10.56
N GLY A 179 8.86 -6.59 9.93
CA GLY A 179 8.50 -7.81 10.66
C GLY A 179 8.23 -9.02 9.77
N ARG A 180 8.55 -10.20 10.32
CA ARG A 180 8.08 -11.48 9.77
C ARG A 180 6.57 -11.59 10.01
N VAL A 181 5.83 -11.95 8.97
CA VAL A 181 4.43 -12.39 9.09
C VAL A 181 4.40 -13.90 8.89
N THR A 182 3.80 -14.61 9.83
CA THR A 182 3.59 -16.07 9.76
C THR A 182 2.14 -16.36 10.13
N ALA A 183 1.43 -17.08 9.28
CA ALA A 183 0.02 -17.39 9.48
C ALA A 183 -0.24 -18.85 9.10
N ARG A 184 -0.60 -19.67 10.08
CA ARG A 184 -0.68 -21.13 9.99
C ARG A 184 -2.08 -21.62 10.33
N GLY A 185 -2.45 -22.80 9.84
CA GLY A 185 -3.76 -23.39 10.08
C GLY A 185 -4.92 -22.76 9.30
N LEU A 186 -4.65 -21.83 8.36
CA LEU A 186 -5.64 -20.93 7.78
C LEU A 186 -6.74 -21.64 6.97
N ALA A 187 -7.94 -21.06 6.99
CA ALA A 187 -9.09 -21.51 6.20
C ALA A 187 -10.09 -20.40 5.77
N GLY A 188 -9.82 -19.13 6.07
CA GLY A 188 -10.60 -17.97 5.62
C GLY A 188 -10.06 -17.31 4.35
N VAL A 189 -10.61 -16.15 3.98
CA VAL A 189 -9.95 -15.20 3.08
C VAL A 189 -8.64 -14.74 3.72
N ALA A 190 -7.59 -14.46 2.93
CA ALA A 190 -6.36 -13.86 3.45
C ALA A 190 -5.86 -12.68 2.60
N LYS A 191 -5.63 -11.51 3.22
CA LYS A 191 -4.85 -10.39 2.68
C LYS A 191 -3.70 -10.10 3.64
N LEU A 192 -2.53 -10.66 3.37
CA LEU A 192 -1.33 -10.51 4.21
C LEU A 192 -0.25 -9.71 3.46
N SER A 193 0.39 -8.75 4.13
CA SER A 193 1.49 -7.96 3.55
C SER A 193 2.63 -7.70 4.52
N THR A 194 3.87 -7.59 4.02
CA THR A 194 5.00 -7.04 4.78
C THR A 194 5.98 -6.23 3.91
N VAL A 195 6.36 -5.03 4.34
CA VAL A 195 7.33 -4.20 3.58
C VAL A 195 8.73 -4.77 3.71
N ASN A 196 9.24 -4.97 4.94
CA ASN A 196 10.55 -5.53 5.23
C ASN A 196 10.41 -6.76 6.13
N GLY A 197 10.39 -7.96 5.54
CA GLY A 197 10.23 -9.20 6.30
C GLY A 197 9.87 -10.41 5.45
N SER A 198 9.98 -11.60 6.03
CA SER A 198 9.47 -12.83 5.41
C SER A 198 7.97 -12.99 5.67
N LEU A 199 7.23 -13.43 4.66
CA LEU A 199 5.81 -13.75 4.75
C LEU A 199 5.64 -15.26 4.53
N GLU A 200 5.07 -15.97 5.49
CA GLU A 200 4.76 -17.40 5.39
C GLU A 200 3.29 -17.64 5.72
N ALA A 201 2.54 -18.24 4.80
CA ALA A 201 1.13 -18.59 4.99
C ALA A 201 0.91 -20.09 4.73
N ALA A 202 0.16 -20.77 5.61
CA ALA A 202 -0.12 -22.21 5.49
C ALA A 202 -1.61 -22.50 5.74
N PHE A 203 -2.27 -23.08 4.74
CA PHE A 203 -3.71 -23.36 4.72
C PHE A 203 -4.01 -24.85 4.96
N THR A 204 -5.07 -25.12 5.72
CA THR A 204 -5.57 -26.49 6.00
C THR A 204 -6.65 -26.93 5.01
N LYS A 205 -7.38 -25.97 4.43
CA LYS A 205 -8.32 -26.15 3.33
C LYS A 205 -8.37 -24.89 2.46
N LEU A 206 -8.80 -25.06 1.22
CA LEU A 206 -9.16 -23.97 0.32
C LEU A 206 -10.65 -24.08 -0.01
N GLU A 207 -11.34 -22.95 -0.16
CA GLU A 207 -12.75 -22.89 -0.56
C GLU A 207 -12.88 -21.90 -1.72
N GLU A 208 -13.63 -22.25 -2.77
CA GLU A 208 -13.64 -21.55 -4.06
C GLU A 208 -13.93 -20.05 -3.99
N ALA A 209 -14.81 -19.64 -3.08
CA ALA A 209 -15.20 -18.24 -2.89
C ALA A 209 -14.18 -17.39 -2.10
N LYS A 210 -13.09 -17.97 -1.58
CA LYS A 210 -12.14 -17.29 -0.68
C LYS A 210 -10.80 -16.98 -1.37
N PRO A 211 -10.56 -15.74 -1.84
CA PRO A 211 -9.27 -15.39 -2.43
C PRO A 211 -8.13 -15.31 -1.40
N ILE A 212 -6.90 -15.47 -1.87
CA ILE A 212 -5.67 -15.37 -1.08
C ILE A 212 -4.73 -14.38 -1.77
N THR A 213 -4.36 -13.32 -1.06
CA THR A 213 -3.44 -12.29 -1.54
C THR A 213 -2.30 -12.12 -0.55
N LEU A 214 -1.08 -12.48 -0.95
CA LEU A 214 0.13 -12.34 -0.14
C LEU A 214 1.11 -11.39 -0.86
N GLY A 215 1.61 -10.37 -0.16
CA GLY A 215 2.50 -9.35 -0.72
C GLY A 215 3.76 -9.09 0.11
N SER A 216 4.90 -8.87 -0.55
CA SER A 216 6.07 -8.27 0.09
C SER A 216 6.82 -7.27 -0.81
N VAL A 217 7.65 -6.42 -0.20
CA VAL A 217 8.59 -5.55 -0.93
C VAL A 217 10.01 -6.09 -0.80
N ASN A 218 10.47 -6.37 0.42
CA ASN A 218 11.81 -6.89 0.71
C ASN A 218 11.73 -8.12 1.61
N GLY A 219 11.74 -9.31 1.01
CA GLY A 219 11.71 -10.58 1.73
C GLY A 219 11.28 -11.76 0.87
N ASN A 220 11.12 -12.93 1.50
CA ASN A 220 10.61 -14.13 0.83
C ASN A 220 9.12 -14.31 1.15
N VAL A 221 8.33 -14.63 0.13
CA VAL A 221 6.91 -14.98 0.27
C VAL A 221 6.77 -16.50 0.10
N THR A 222 6.21 -17.17 1.09
CA THR A 222 5.97 -18.62 1.06
C THR A 222 4.49 -18.90 1.30
N LEU A 223 3.87 -19.67 0.42
CA LEU A 223 2.52 -20.18 0.55
C LEU A 223 2.55 -21.70 0.56
N ILE A 224 1.92 -22.32 1.57
CA ILE A 224 1.71 -23.75 1.69
C ILE A 224 0.20 -24.00 1.61
N ILE A 225 -0.24 -24.86 0.68
CA ILE A 225 -1.64 -25.29 0.51
C ILE A 225 -1.73 -26.82 0.50
N PRO A 226 -2.91 -27.44 0.75
CA PRO A 226 -3.07 -28.90 0.71
C PRO A 226 -2.57 -29.52 -0.61
N SER A 227 -2.08 -30.76 -0.59
CA SER A 227 -1.58 -31.40 -1.82
C SER A 227 -2.68 -31.60 -2.85
N ASP A 228 -3.89 -31.93 -2.41
CA ASP A 228 -5.11 -32.08 -3.21
C ASP A 228 -5.84 -30.75 -3.49
N ALA A 229 -5.16 -29.61 -3.30
CA ALA A 229 -5.71 -28.29 -3.57
C ALA A 229 -6.22 -28.15 -5.02
N ASN A 230 -7.27 -27.37 -5.18
CA ASN A 230 -7.69 -26.81 -6.47
C ASN A 230 -7.59 -25.28 -6.35
N ALA A 231 -7.01 -24.59 -7.33
CA ALA A 231 -6.77 -23.15 -7.28
C ALA A 231 -6.46 -22.54 -8.66
N VAL A 232 -6.54 -21.22 -8.77
CA VAL A 232 -5.93 -20.46 -9.87
C VAL A 232 -4.89 -19.50 -9.28
N VAL A 233 -3.62 -19.70 -9.63
CA VAL A 233 -2.48 -18.97 -9.05
C VAL A 233 -1.90 -18.01 -10.07
N ARG A 234 -1.77 -16.73 -9.72
CA ARG A 234 -0.83 -15.78 -10.35
C ARG A 234 0.22 -15.36 -9.31
N ALA A 235 1.49 -15.55 -9.63
CA ALA A 235 2.62 -15.16 -8.80
C ALA A 235 3.64 -14.37 -9.64
N GLY A 236 4.14 -13.26 -9.10
CA GLY A 236 5.10 -12.38 -9.78
C GLY A 236 6.09 -11.76 -8.82
N THR A 237 7.38 -11.78 -9.16
CA THR A 237 8.45 -11.12 -8.40
C THR A 237 9.46 -10.43 -9.30
N VAL A 238 9.80 -9.17 -9.02
CA VAL A 238 10.70 -8.36 -9.87
C VAL A 238 12.15 -8.88 -9.79
N HIS A 239 12.63 -9.19 -8.59
CA HIS A 239 14.01 -9.62 -8.32
C HIS A 239 14.03 -10.81 -7.34
N GLY A 240 13.87 -12.02 -7.89
CA GLY A 240 14.03 -13.27 -7.16
C GLY A 240 13.40 -14.44 -7.91
N ALA A 241 13.80 -15.67 -7.60
CA ALA A 241 13.18 -16.83 -8.24
C ALA A 241 11.72 -17.03 -7.77
N ILE A 242 10.86 -17.53 -8.65
CA ILE A 242 9.69 -18.30 -8.22
C ILE A 242 10.08 -19.78 -8.19
N SER A 243 9.75 -20.47 -7.12
CA SER A 243 9.78 -21.93 -7.01
C SER A 243 8.36 -22.42 -6.70
N ASN A 244 7.92 -23.48 -7.37
CA ASN A 244 6.66 -24.16 -7.06
C ASN A 244 6.83 -25.68 -7.04
N GLU A 245 6.10 -26.35 -6.16
CA GLU A 245 6.17 -27.80 -5.98
C GLU A 245 5.04 -28.55 -6.73
N PHE A 246 4.07 -27.82 -7.32
CA PHE A 246 2.95 -28.38 -8.12
C PHE A 246 3.27 -28.59 -9.61
N GLY A 247 4.49 -28.28 -10.05
CA GLY A 247 4.93 -28.46 -11.44
C GLY A 247 4.45 -27.39 -12.43
N LEU A 248 3.90 -26.26 -11.96
CA LEU A 248 3.57 -25.14 -12.85
C LEU A 248 4.81 -24.55 -13.53
N ASN A 249 4.68 -24.15 -14.79
CA ASN A 249 5.74 -23.49 -15.53
C ASN A 249 5.98 -22.07 -14.99
N VAL A 250 7.17 -21.83 -14.42
CA VAL A 250 7.66 -20.48 -14.10
C VAL A 250 8.23 -19.86 -15.36
N GLN A 251 7.52 -18.90 -15.96
CA GLN A 251 8.09 -18.10 -17.03
C GLN A 251 9.15 -17.17 -16.45
N HIS A 252 10.34 -17.33 -17.00
CA HIS A 252 11.39 -16.33 -16.96
C HIS A 252 11.19 -15.55 -18.28
N GLY A 253 10.99 -14.23 -18.28
CA GLY A 253 11.52 -13.28 -17.30
C GLY A 253 12.75 -12.67 -17.94
N ASP A 254 12.54 -11.86 -18.99
CA ASP A 254 13.58 -11.66 -19.99
C ASP A 254 14.63 -10.59 -19.61
N TYR A 255 14.46 -9.91 -18.47
CA TYR A 255 15.55 -9.21 -17.75
C TYR A 255 15.35 -9.20 -16.23
N VAL A 256 14.12 -8.88 -15.85
CA VAL A 256 13.59 -8.78 -14.50
C VAL A 256 12.17 -9.33 -14.56
N GLY A 257 11.58 -9.63 -13.40
CA GLY A 257 10.35 -10.40 -13.37
C GLY A 257 10.62 -11.90 -13.50
N HIS A 258 10.11 -12.68 -12.56
CA HIS A 258 9.76 -14.08 -12.77
C HIS A 258 8.26 -14.19 -12.51
N GLU A 259 7.54 -14.87 -13.40
CA GLU A 259 6.09 -15.02 -13.31
C GLU A 259 5.64 -16.47 -13.43
N LEU A 260 4.50 -16.74 -12.81
CA LEU A 260 3.80 -18.02 -12.84
C LEU A 260 2.31 -17.70 -12.89
N TYR A 261 1.62 -18.16 -13.93
CA TYR A 261 0.17 -18.14 -13.99
C TYR A 261 -0.34 -19.51 -14.46
N GLY A 262 -1.23 -20.10 -13.66
CA GLY A 262 -1.63 -21.48 -13.85
C GLY A 262 -2.77 -21.94 -12.95
N GLN A 263 -3.37 -23.04 -13.36
CA GLN A 263 -4.43 -23.74 -12.64
C GLN A 263 -3.86 -24.95 -11.93
N ILE A 264 -4.28 -25.17 -10.69
CA ILE A 264 -4.00 -26.39 -9.92
C ILE A 264 -5.32 -27.15 -9.81
N GLY A 265 -5.32 -28.44 -10.16
CA GLY A 265 -6.51 -29.29 -10.19
C GLY A 265 -7.60 -28.76 -11.12
N ALA A 266 -8.85 -28.84 -10.67
CA ALA A 266 -10.04 -28.39 -11.40
C ALA A 266 -10.16 -26.85 -11.54
N GLY A 267 -9.29 -26.08 -10.89
CA GLY A 267 -9.49 -24.64 -10.66
C GLY A 267 -10.29 -24.39 -9.38
N GLY A 268 -10.32 -23.15 -8.92
CA GLY A 268 -10.90 -22.80 -7.62
C GLY A 268 -10.53 -21.37 -7.20
N PRO A 269 -10.24 -21.11 -5.90
CA PRO A 269 -9.97 -19.77 -5.42
C PRO A 269 -8.75 -19.14 -6.09
N ARG A 270 -8.81 -17.80 -6.21
CA ARG A 270 -7.77 -17.00 -6.83
C ARG A 270 -6.67 -16.67 -5.82
N ILE A 271 -5.43 -16.93 -6.20
CA ILE A 271 -4.23 -16.71 -5.37
C ILE A 271 -3.33 -15.68 -6.09
N LYS A 272 -3.19 -14.45 -5.56
CA LYS A 272 -2.24 -13.40 -6.05
C LYS A 272 -1.03 -13.39 -5.09
N LEU A 273 0.15 -13.77 -5.57
CA LEU A 273 1.42 -13.70 -4.82
C LEU A 273 2.31 -12.62 -5.43
N GLY A 274 2.51 -11.51 -4.72
CA GLY A 274 3.34 -10.39 -5.16
C GLY A 274 4.63 -10.25 -4.36
N ASN A 275 5.75 -9.97 -5.03
CA ASN A 275 6.97 -9.55 -4.37
C ASN A 275 7.77 -8.55 -5.22
N VAL A 276 8.62 -7.71 -4.60
CA VAL A 276 9.59 -6.90 -5.34
C VAL A 276 10.98 -7.53 -5.27
N ASN A 277 11.52 -7.74 -4.07
CA ASN A 277 12.86 -8.28 -3.85
C ASN A 277 12.83 -9.53 -2.97
N GLY A 278 13.01 -10.70 -3.58
CA GLY A 278 13.17 -12.00 -2.92
C GLY A 278 12.36 -13.14 -3.57
N ARG A 279 12.48 -14.35 -2.99
CA ARG A 279 11.90 -15.57 -3.56
C ARG A 279 10.41 -15.70 -3.25
N ILE A 280 9.64 -16.13 -4.24
CA ILE A 280 8.29 -16.68 -4.01
C ILE A 280 8.38 -18.21 -4.00
N SER A 281 7.77 -18.85 -3.00
CA SER A 281 7.76 -20.31 -2.82
C SER A 281 6.31 -20.81 -2.67
N LEU A 282 5.78 -21.47 -3.69
CA LEU A 282 4.48 -22.15 -3.61
C LEU A 282 4.70 -23.64 -3.33
N LYS A 283 4.20 -24.11 -2.19
CA LYS A 283 4.45 -25.44 -1.64
C LYS A 283 3.18 -26.23 -1.43
N HIS A 284 3.30 -27.56 -1.50
CA HIS A 284 2.24 -28.44 -1.04
C HIS A 284 2.45 -28.81 0.44
N ALA A 285 1.37 -29.13 1.15
CA ALA A 285 1.43 -29.64 2.50
C ALA A 285 2.04 -31.05 2.51
N GLN A 286 2.76 -31.41 3.58
CA GLN A 286 3.21 -32.79 3.78
C GLN A 286 2.10 -33.64 4.44
N ASP A 287 0.93 -33.64 3.79
CA ASP A 287 -0.34 -34.17 4.29
C ASP A 287 -0.63 -35.63 3.87
N GLY A 288 0.26 -36.24 3.08
CA GLY A 288 0.12 -37.61 2.57
C GLY A 288 -0.92 -37.78 1.47
N ARG A 289 -1.52 -36.70 0.98
CA ARG A 289 -2.48 -36.73 -0.13
C ARG A 289 -1.75 -36.70 -1.50
N PRO A 290 -2.36 -37.18 -2.59
CA PRO A 290 -1.79 -36.99 -3.92
C PRO A 290 -1.69 -35.50 -4.25
N VAL A 291 -0.57 -35.09 -4.87
CA VAL A 291 -0.39 -33.72 -5.36
C VAL A 291 -1.24 -33.50 -6.61
N SER A 292 -2.10 -32.49 -6.58
CA SER A 292 -2.95 -32.08 -7.70
C SER A 292 -2.12 -31.74 -8.94
N THR A 293 -2.50 -32.32 -10.07
CA THR A 293 -1.96 -31.96 -11.39
C THR A 293 -2.17 -30.48 -11.67
N ALA A 294 -1.14 -29.78 -12.14
CA ALA A 294 -1.22 -28.37 -12.47
C ALA A 294 -0.98 -28.09 -13.95
N THR A 295 -1.76 -27.17 -14.51
CA THR A 295 -1.74 -26.74 -15.90
C THR A 295 -1.27 -25.29 -15.98
N GLY A 296 -0.15 -25.03 -16.63
CA GLY A 296 0.27 -23.66 -16.93
C GLY A 296 -0.76 -22.98 -17.84
N LEU A 297 -1.28 -21.83 -17.41
CA LEU A 297 -2.20 -21.01 -18.20
C LEU A 297 -1.46 -19.94 -19.03
N LEU A 298 -0.18 -19.71 -18.73
CA LEU A 298 0.74 -18.97 -19.58
C LEU A 298 0.93 -19.72 -20.91
N THR A 299 0.45 -19.14 -22.00
CA THR A 299 0.56 -19.71 -23.34
C THR A 299 2.00 -19.69 -23.87
N THR A 300 2.37 -20.72 -24.64
CA THR A 300 3.63 -20.74 -25.41
C THR A 300 3.51 -20.02 -26.75
N LYS A 301 2.28 -19.70 -27.20
CA LYS A 301 2.00 -19.03 -28.48
C LYS A 301 2.54 -17.60 -28.57
N ASP A 302 2.94 -17.03 -27.44
CA ASP A 302 3.45 -15.66 -27.32
C ASP A 302 4.98 -15.60 -27.53
N LYS A 303 5.59 -16.69 -28.03
CA LYS A 303 6.99 -16.70 -28.52
C LYS A 303 7.15 -17.01 -30.02
N ASP A 304 6.08 -17.36 -30.73
CA ASP A 304 6.12 -17.76 -32.15
C ASP A 304 5.49 -16.74 -33.13
N LYS A 305 5.06 -15.56 -32.64
CA LYS A 305 4.51 -14.50 -33.52
C LYS A 305 5.53 -13.46 -33.98
N ASP A 306 6.46 -12.99 -33.12
CA ASP A 306 7.46 -11.96 -33.48
C ASP A 306 8.73 -12.54 -34.16
N LYS A 307 8.54 -13.43 -35.15
CA LYS A 307 9.67 -13.99 -35.94
C LYS A 307 9.49 -14.04 -37.46
N THR A 308 8.32 -13.68 -37.99
CA THR A 308 8.09 -13.72 -39.46
C THR A 308 7.41 -12.46 -39.98
N LYS A 309 8.11 -11.31 -39.89
CA LYS A 309 7.85 -10.13 -40.74
C LYS A 309 9.00 -9.12 -40.85
N GLY A 310 10.23 -9.63 -41.05
CA GLY A 310 11.30 -8.82 -41.65
C GLY A 310 10.99 -8.54 -43.13
N TYR A 311 11.12 -7.28 -43.57
CA TYR A 311 10.85 -6.87 -44.94
C TYR A 311 12.06 -7.13 -45.85
N SER A 312 11.96 -8.04 -46.83
CA SER A 312 12.88 -8.07 -47.98
C SER A 312 12.35 -8.88 -49.16
N GLY A 313 12.42 -8.31 -50.36
CA GLY A 313 12.46 -9.05 -51.63
C GLY A 313 11.14 -9.64 -52.15
N GLU A 314 10.69 -9.17 -53.31
CA GLU A 314 9.66 -9.85 -54.09
C GLU A 314 10.19 -11.18 -54.65
N ARG A 315 9.63 -12.31 -54.19
CA ARG A 315 9.09 -13.39 -55.05
C ARG A 315 8.49 -14.51 -54.19
N GLU A 316 7.24 -14.81 -54.45
CA GLU A 316 6.50 -15.91 -53.81
C GLU A 316 7.06 -17.26 -54.27
N ASN A 317 7.37 -18.14 -53.32
CA ASN A 317 7.29 -19.60 -53.46
C ASN A 317 6.47 -20.07 -52.24
N ASP A 318 5.42 -20.84 -52.49
CA ASP A 318 4.31 -21.09 -51.55
C ASP A 318 4.28 -22.57 -51.10
N ASP A 319 5.26 -22.93 -50.26
CA ASP A 319 5.39 -24.28 -49.70
C ASP A 319 4.75 -24.35 -48.29
N GLY A 320 3.42 -24.41 -48.21
CA GLY A 320 2.70 -24.51 -46.94
C GLY A 320 1.23 -24.96 -46.99
N ASP A 321 0.50 -24.64 -48.05
CA ASP A 321 -0.97 -24.83 -48.13
C ASP A 321 -1.41 -26.01 -49.04
N GLU A 322 -0.48 -26.90 -49.40
CA GLU A 322 -0.62 -27.91 -50.46
C GLU A 322 -1.63 -29.05 -50.19
N GLU A 323 -1.80 -29.53 -48.95
CA GLU A 323 -2.67 -30.70 -48.70
C GLU A 323 -4.17 -30.37 -48.59
N ALA A 324 -4.54 -29.13 -48.22
CA ALA A 324 -5.94 -28.74 -48.07
C ALA A 324 -6.58 -28.23 -49.37
N GLN A 325 -5.80 -27.70 -50.32
CA GLN A 325 -6.34 -27.01 -51.50
C GLN A 325 -6.52 -27.89 -52.75
N ARG A 326 -6.04 -29.14 -52.76
CA ARG A 326 -6.01 -30.02 -53.95
C ARG A 326 -7.37 -30.57 -54.42
N SER A 327 -8.47 -30.25 -53.73
CA SER A 327 -9.83 -30.71 -54.05
C SER A 327 -10.82 -29.63 -54.52
N MET A 328 -10.45 -28.34 -54.47
CA MET A 328 -11.35 -27.24 -54.85
C MET A 328 -11.08 -26.70 -56.26
N SER A 329 -12.15 -26.44 -57.00
CA SER A 329 -12.11 -25.91 -58.38
C SER A 329 -11.58 -24.48 -58.45
N ALA A 330 -11.13 -24.08 -59.64
CA ALA A 330 -10.67 -22.71 -59.90
C ALA A 330 -11.79 -21.66 -59.72
N GLU A 331 -13.05 -22.07 -59.85
CA GLU A 331 -14.23 -21.19 -59.75
C GLU A 331 -14.59 -20.92 -58.28
N GLU A 332 -14.59 -21.94 -57.42
CA GLU A 332 -14.76 -21.79 -55.96
C GLU A 332 -13.64 -20.95 -55.34
N ARG A 333 -12.38 -21.15 -55.76
CA ARG A 333 -11.24 -20.33 -55.32
C ARG A 333 -11.40 -18.86 -55.70
N ARG A 334 -12.08 -18.56 -56.80
CA ARG A 334 -12.39 -17.18 -57.24
C ARG A 334 -13.52 -16.58 -56.41
N GLN A 335 -14.64 -17.30 -56.25
CA GLN A 335 -15.76 -16.87 -55.41
C GLN A 335 -15.30 -16.61 -53.95
N ALA A 336 -14.46 -17.48 -53.38
CA ALA A 336 -13.90 -17.28 -52.04
C ALA A 336 -13.00 -16.03 -51.91
N ARG A 337 -12.28 -15.65 -52.97
CA ARG A 337 -11.47 -14.42 -53.01
C ARG A 337 -12.32 -13.16 -53.17
N GLU A 338 -13.42 -13.25 -53.92
CA GLU A 338 -14.38 -12.15 -54.11
C GLU A 338 -15.23 -11.93 -52.83
N ALA A 339 -15.70 -13.00 -52.18
CA ALA A 339 -16.38 -12.95 -50.87
C ALA A 339 -15.49 -12.33 -49.78
N ARG A 340 -14.24 -12.81 -49.60
CA ARG A 340 -13.29 -12.23 -48.63
C ARG A 340 -12.93 -10.76 -48.90
N ARG A 341 -13.16 -10.24 -50.12
CA ARG A 341 -13.06 -8.81 -50.43
C ARG A 341 -14.32 -8.04 -50.02
N ALA A 342 -15.51 -8.61 -50.26
CA ALA A 342 -16.78 -8.04 -49.81
C ALA A 342 -16.85 -7.94 -48.27
N ASP A 343 -16.49 -9.01 -47.55
CA ASP A 343 -16.46 -9.04 -46.08
C ASP A 343 -15.54 -7.94 -45.52
N ARG A 344 -14.34 -7.79 -46.08
CA ARG A 344 -13.38 -6.75 -45.67
C ARG A 344 -13.87 -5.34 -45.99
N ALA A 345 -14.61 -5.14 -47.07
CA ALA A 345 -15.21 -3.85 -47.39
C ALA A 345 -16.31 -3.49 -46.37
N GLN A 346 -17.24 -4.41 -46.09
CA GLN A 346 -18.30 -4.20 -45.08
C GLN A 346 -17.73 -3.98 -43.68
N GLN A 347 -16.69 -4.74 -43.27
CA GLN A 347 -16.03 -4.55 -41.99
C GLN A 347 -15.33 -3.18 -41.88
N ALA A 348 -14.70 -2.70 -42.96
CA ALA A 348 -14.08 -1.37 -42.99
C ALA A 348 -15.12 -0.24 -42.93
N GLU A 349 -16.26 -0.40 -43.61
CA GLU A 349 -17.36 0.57 -43.62
C GLU A 349 -18.07 0.63 -42.25
N ALA A 350 -18.38 -0.52 -41.65
CA ALA A 350 -18.91 -0.60 -40.29
C ALA A 350 -17.95 -0.03 -39.24
N ALA A 351 -16.64 -0.25 -39.38
CA ALA A 351 -15.62 0.33 -38.51
C ALA A 351 -15.51 1.87 -38.66
N LYS A 352 -15.84 2.42 -39.84
CA LYS A 352 -15.92 3.88 -40.06
C LYS A 352 -17.17 4.47 -39.41
N ALA A 353 -18.34 3.87 -39.64
CA ALA A 353 -19.60 4.30 -39.02
C ALA A 353 -19.53 4.29 -37.48
N ASN A 354 -18.98 3.22 -36.88
CA ASN A 354 -18.81 3.14 -35.42
C ASN A 354 -17.86 4.22 -34.87
N ARG A 355 -16.83 4.64 -35.62
CA ARG A 355 -15.95 5.75 -35.22
C ARG A 355 -16.65 7.10 -35.29
N GLU A 356 -17.47 7.33 -36.30
CA GLU A 356 -18.23 8.59 -36.45
C GLU A 356 -19.27 8.73 -35.32
N VAL A 357 -19.99 7.66 -34.98
CA VAL A 357 -20.89 7.62 -33.80
C VAL A 357 -20.13 7.83 -32.49
N GLN A 358 -18.96 7.20 -32.30
CA GLN A 358 -18.15 7.42 -31.09
C GLN A 358 -17.69 8.87 -30.95
N ILE A 359 -17.29 9.53 -32.04
CA ILE A 359 -16.87 10.95 -32.02
C ILE A 359 -18.04 11.88 -31.67
N GLU A 360 -19.26 11.57 -32.11
CA GLU A 360 -20.47 12.35 -31.79
C GLU A 360 -20.87 12.19 -30.32
N VAL A 361 -20.95 10.96 -29.81
CA VAL A 361 -21.23 10.67 -28.38
C VAL A 361 -20.16 11.30 -27.47
N GLN A 362 -18.88 11.25 -27.86
CA GLN A 362 -17.80 11.89 -27.10
C GLN A 362 -18.00 13.42 -27.00
N ARG A 363 -18.48 14.08 -28.06
CA ARG A 363 -18.76 15.53 -28.05
C ARG A 363 -19.94 15.88 -27.16
N GLU A 364 -21.02 15.11 -27.19
CA GLU A 364 -22.17 15.31 -26.28
C GLU A 364 -21.75 15.15 -24.81
N VAL A 365 -20.96 14.11 -24.50
CA VAL A 365 -20.42 13.88 -23.15
C VAL A 365 -19.51 15.04 -22.70
N GLU A 366 -18.60 15.53 -23.55
CA GLU A 366 -17.80 16.72 -23.19
C GLU A 366 -18.66 17.99 -23.02
N GLN A 367 -19.74 18.16 -23.78
CA GLN A 367 -20.63 19.30 -23.61
C GLN A 367 -21.40 19.21 -22.27
N ALA A 368 -21.98 18.06 -21.96
CA ALA A 368 -22.63 17.80 -20.68
C ALA A 368 -21.69 18.02 -19.48
N ILE A 369 -20.43 17.57 -19.58
CA ILE A 369 -19.40 17.83 -18.56
C ILE A 369 -19.12 19.32 -18.42
N ARG A 370 -18.97 20.07 -19.53
CA ARG A 370 -18.74 21.52 -19.50
C ARG A 370 -19.93 22.31 -18.94
N GLU A 371 -21.16 21.84 -19.15
CA GLU A 371 -22.37 22.46 -18.57
C GLU A 371 -22.51 22.12 -17.08
N ALA A 372 -22.30 20.87 -16.67
CA ALA A 372 -22.26 20.48 -15.26
C ALA A 372 -21.17 21.23 -14.47
N GLN A 373 -19.98 21.44 -15.05
CA GLN A 373 -18.92 22.26 -14.44
C GLN A 373 -19.33 23.73 -14.27
N ARG A 374 -20.12 24.30 -15.21
CA ARG A 374 -20.65 25.67 -15.09
C ARG A 374 -21.72 25.78 -14.01
N GLU A 375 -22.58 24.78 -13.87
CA GLU A 375 -23.59 24.69 -12.79
C GLU A 375 -22.91 24.57 -11.41
N ILE A 376 -21.93 23.66 -11.27
CA ILE A 376 -21.13 23.52 -10.05
C ILE A 376 -20.41 24.84 -9.71
N ALA A 377 -19.80 25.50 -10.69
CA ALA A 377 -19.14 26.79 -10.50
C ALA A 377 -20.12 27.97 -10.29
N ARG A 378 -21.43 27.78 -10.43
CA ARG A 378 -22.46 28.74 -9.96
C ARG A 378 -22.82 28.43 -8.52
N ALA A 379 -23.20 27.18 -8.22
CA ALA A 379 -23.56 26.74 -6.88
C ALA A 379 -22.45 27.02 -5.86
N GLN A 380 -21.18 26.78 -6.20
CA GLN A 380 -20.03 27.12 -5.34
C GLN A 380 -19.96 28.62 -4.99
N ARG A 381 -20.22 29.52 -5.95
CA ARG A 381 -20.23 30.98 -5.73
C ARG A 381 -21.48 31.47 -5.00
N GLU A 382 -22.57 30.73 -5.07
CA GLU A 382 -23.78 30.99 -4.28
C GLU A 382 -23.55 30.57 -2.82
N ILE A 383 -23.07 29.35 -2.59
CA ILE A 383 -22.63 28.84 -1.27
C ILE A 383 -21.58 29.76 -0.65
N GLU A 384 -20.59 30.25 -1.41
CA GLU A 384 -19.58 31.18 -0.90
C GLU A 384 -20.21 32.51 -0.43
N ARG A 385 -21.18 33.05 -1.19
CA ARG A 385 -21.91 34.27 -0.82
C ARG A 385 -22.81 34.07 0.41
N GLU A 386 -23.44 32.91 0.54
CA GLU A 386 -24.22 32.58 1.74
C GLU A 386 -23.32 32.34 2.95
N THR A 387 -22.21 31.62 2.80
CA THR A 387 -21.20 31.44 3.86
C THR A 387 -20.65 32.80 4.33
N GLN A 388 -20.34 33.72 3.40
CA GLN A 388 -19.91 35.09 3.76
C GLN A 388 -21.03 35.91 4.43
N ARG A 389 -22.31 35.63 4.18
CA ARG A 389 -23.45 36.22 4.91
C ARG A 389 -23.57 35.61 6.31
N GLU A 390 -23.52 34.30 6.45
CA GLU A 390 -23.60 33.61 7.76
C GLU A 390 -22.43 33.99 8.68
N VAL A 391 -21.21 34.10 8.15
CA VAL A 391 -20.04 34.59 8.91
C VAL A 391 -20.26 36.03 9.36
N ARG A 392 -20.79 36.91 8.48
CA ARG A 392 -21.15 38.28 8.85
C ARG A 392 -22.29 38.35 9.86
N GLU A 393 -23.20 37.37 9.90
CA GLU A 393 -24.21 37.29 10.95
C GLU A 393 -23.67 36.71 12.26
N ARG A 394 -22.78 35.71 12.26
CA ARG A 394 -22.14 35.17 13.47
C ARG A 394 -21.34 36.26 14.20
N VAL A 395 -20.48 36.99 13.48
CA VAL A 395 -19.73 38.14 14.01
C VAL A 395 -20.67 39.25 14.53
N ARG A 396 -21.93 39.29 14.08
CA ARG A 396 -22.95 40.24 14.56
C ARG A 396 -23.80 39.71 15.73
N ARG A 397 -23.83 38.39 15.96
CA ARG A 397 -24.46 37.73 17.12
C ARG A 397 -23.50 37.63 18.31
N GLU A 398 -22.21 37.36 18.07
CA GLU A 398 -21.17 37.25 19.13
C GLU A 398 -20.93 38.54 19.92
N VAL A 399 -21.46 39.68 19.45
CA VAL A 399 -21.44 40.96 20.16
C VAL A 399 -22.61 41.08 21.17
N ARG A 400 -23.59 40.16 21.21
CA ARG A 400 -24.78 40.33 22.06
C ARG A 400 -25.55 39.06 22.47
N GLY A 401 -25.27 38.57 23.68
CA GLY A 401 -26.29 37.99 24.56
C GLY A 401 -26.25 36.47 24.79
N GLU A 402 -26.73 36.07 25.96
CA GLU A 402 -26.83 34.69 26.48
C GLU A 402 -28.27 34.14 26.40
N GLU A 403 -28.43 32.88 26.83
CA GLU A 403 -29.68 32.17 27.15
C GLU A 403 -30.68 31.82 26.01
N GLY A 404 -31.33 30.65 26.15
CA GLY A 404 -32.44 30.20 25.30
C GLY A 404 -32.58 28.68 25.19
N VAL A 405 -33.56 28.09 25.90
CA VAL A 405 -33.91 26.65 25.85
C VAL A 405 -35.07 26.41 24.87
N GLY A 406 -35.10 25.25 24.18
CA GLY A 406 -36.28 24.82 23.41
C GLY A 406 -36.28 23.34 23.00
N GLU A 407 -37.29 22.59 23.42
CA GLU A 407 -37.60 21.24 22.90
C GLU A 407 -38.35 21.29 21.56
N GLY A 408 -38.23 20.24 20.74
CA GLY A 408 -39.10 19.99 19.57
C GLY A 408 -39.03 18.53 19.11
N LYS A 409 -40.18 17.83 19.04
CA LYS A 409 -40.26 16.38 18.77
C LYS A 409 -40.89 16.06 17.42
N SER A 410 -40.32 15.05 16.73
CA SER A 410 -40.93 14.27 15.64
C SER A 410 -41.23 15.03 14.33
N SER A 411 -41.38 14.38 13.16
CA SER A 411 -41.36 12.94 12.85
C SER A 411 -40.76 12.68 11.45
N GLY A 412 -40.55 11.41 11.09
CA GLY A 412 -40.25 10.99 9.71
C GLY A 412 -38.79 11.07 9.30
N LYS A 413 -38.01 9.99 9.55
CA LYS A 413 -36.64 9.83 9.04
C LYS A 413 -36.54 8.66 8.07
N SER A 414 -36.39 8.96 6.78
CA SER A 414 -35.60 8.11 5.90
C SER A 414 -34.12 8.42 6.14
N TYR A 415 -33.29 7.40 6.37
CA TYR A 415 -31.89 7.59 6.75
C TYR A 415 -31.01 7.90 5.54
N ARG A 416 -31.13 9.12 5.00
CA ARG A 416 -30.02 9.76 4.30
C ARG A 416 -28.96 10.12 5.35
N TYR A 417 -27.90 9.34 5.42
CA TYR A 417 -26.71 9.69 6.20
C TYR A 417 -26.11 10.99 5.65
N LYS A 418 -26.40 12.11 6.32
CA LYS A 418 -25.81 13.41 6.04
C LYS A 418 -24.47 13.47 6.77
N GLY A 419 -23.47 12.76 6.22
CA GLY A 419 -22.13 12.68 6.79
C GLY A 419 -21.60 14.05 7.17
N LEU A 420 -21.04 14.15 8.36
CA LEU A 420 -20.53 15.41 8.89
C LEU A 420 -19.20 15.77 8.21
N THR A 421 -18.82 17.04 8.30
CA THR A 421 -17.57 17.52 7.73
C THR A 421 -17.02 18.66 8.57
N GLU A 422 -15.82 18.46 9.10
CA GLU A 422 -15.05 19.50 9.79
C GLU A 422 -13.95 20.01 8.85
N ARG A 423 -13.62 21.31 8.96
CA ARG A 423 -12.47 21.90 8.28
C ARG A 423 -11.59 22.61 9.29
N GLU A 424 -10.34 22.22 9.32
CA GLU A 424 -9.26 22.96 9.97
C GLU A 424 -8.27 23.45 8.91
N SER A 425 -7.58 24.56 9.19
CA SER A 425 -6.50 25.06 8.34
C SER A 425 -5.44 25.77 9.17
N LYS A 426 -4.19 25.76 8.68
CA LYS A 426 -3.02 26.31 9.38
C LYS A 426 -1.93 26.66 8.38
N THR A 427 -1.15 27.69 8.71
CA THR A 427 -0.08 28.24 7.87
C THR A 427 1.24 28.27 8.63
N PHE A 428 2.33 27.97 7.93
CA PHE A 428 3.71 27.92 8.40
C PHE A 428 4.57 28.84 7.52
N SER A 429 5.22 29.84 8.09
CA SER A 429 6.17 30.68 7.35
C SER A 429 7.49 29.95 7.16
N VAL A 430 8.04 29.93 5.94
CA VAL A 430 9.22 29.12 5.57
C VAL A 430 10.24 29.91 4.74
N ALA A 431 11.47 29.41 4.59
CA ALA A 431 12.43 29.96 3.65
C ALA A 431 12.13 29.53 2.19
N ASP A 432 12.92 30.02 1.24
CA ASP A 432 12.89 29.53 -0.14
C ASP A 432 13.31 28.05 -0.21
N SER A 433 12.51 27.20 -0.85
CA SER A 433 12.71 25.73 -0.92
C SER A 433 12.59 25.00 0.44
N PRO A 434 11.40 24.98 1.06
CA PRO A 434 11.15 24.15 2.24
C PRO A 434 11.20 22.65 1.91
N ARG A 435 11.34 21.82 2.95
CA ARG A 435 10.98 20.40 2.88
C ARG A 435 9.59 20.21 3.47
N VAL A 436 8.67 19.63 2.72
CA VAL A 436 7.31 19.32 3.20
C VAL A 436 7.08 17.81 3.16
N ASN A 437 6.78 17.24 4.31
CA ASN A 437 6.38 15.85 4.47
C ASN A 437 4.87 15.79 4.71
N LEU A 438 4.15 15.12 3.82
CA LEU A 438 2.70 14.90 3.90
C LEU A 438 2.44 13.41 4.03
N VAL A 439 1.73 13.01 5.08
CA VAL A 439 1.27 11.63 5.27
C VAL A 439 -0.22 11.65 5.55
N THR A 440 -0.99 10.84 4.82
CA THR A 440 -2.37 10.49 5.17
C THR A 440 -2.54 8.97 5.13
N PHE A 441 -3.69 8.51 5.60
CA PHE A 441 -4.13 7.13 5.48
C PHE A 441 -5.16 7.05 4.32
N ASP A 442 -6.31 7.71 4.43
CA ASP A 442 -7.33 7.79 3.38
C ASP A 442 -7.79 9.24 3.09
N GLY A 443 -8.32 9.43 1.89
CA GLY A 443 -8.78 10.69 1.32
C GLY A 443 -7.76 11.34 0.38
N ALA A 444 -8.27 12.14 -0.56
CA ALA A 444 -7.46 12.73 -1.62
C ALA A 444 -6.55 13.86 -1.10
N VAL A 445 -5.28 13.85 -1.50
CA VAL A 445 -4.30 14.91 -1.21
C VAL A 445 -4.04 15.72 -2.46
N THR A 446 -4.35 17.03 -2.41
CA THR A 446 -4.08 18.00 -3.47
C THR A 446 -2.97 18.95 -3.01
N VAL A 447 -1.84 18.99 -3.71
CA VAL A 447 -0.73 19.88 -3.41
C VAL A 447 -0.55 20.92 -4.52
N ARG A 448 -0.49 22.20 -4.16
CA ARG A 448 -0.50 23.35 -5.09
C ARG A 448 0.69 24.27 -4.87
N GLY A 449 1.47 24.51 -5.92
CA GLY A 449 2.57 25.47 -5.92
C GLY A 449 2.09 26.92 -6.01
N TRP A 450 2.50 27.75 -5.06
CA TRP A 450 2.21 29.18 -5.03
C TRP A 450 3.45 30.05 -4.79
N ASP A 451 3.29 31.35 -5.01
CA ASP A 451 4.37 32.34 -5.00
C ASP A 451 4.64 32.95 -3.61
N LYS A 452 4.09 32.36 -2.55
CA LYS A 452 4.31 32.75 -1.16
C LYS A 452 5.39 31.91 -0.49
N ARG A 453 6.09 32.50 0.48
CA ARG A 453 7.00 31.84 1.44
C ARG A 453 6.27 31.22 2.63
N GLU A 454 5.20 30.49 2.31
CA GLU A 454 4.28 29.89 3.27
C GLU A 454 3.98 28.44 2.84
N VAL A 455 3.86 27.53 3.80
CA VAL A 455 3.14 26.26 3.62
C VAL A 455 1.80 26.41 4.32
N MET A 456 0.69 26.18 3.63
CA MET A 456 -0.65 26.22 4.22
C MET A 456 -1.35 24.89 3.94
N TYR A 457 -2.07 24.32 4.89
CA TYR A 457 -3.03 23.24 4.59
C TYR A 457 -4.44 23.62 5.01
N THR A 458 -5.41 23.02 4.33
CA THR A 458 -6.79 22.85 4.78
C THR A 458 -7.07 21.35 4.81
N ALA A 459 -7.38 20.81 5.98
CA ALA A 459 -7.83 19.43 6.14
C ALA A 459 -9.35 19.41 6.25
N THR A 460 -10.00 18.70 5.33
CA THR A 460 -11.43 18.42 5.36
C THR A 460 -11.64 17.01 5.88
N LYS A 461 -11.97 16.89 7.17
CA LYS A 461 -12.28 15.63 7.86
C LYS A 461 -13.72 15.23 7.54
N ARG A 462 -13.95 13.94 7.28
CA ARG A 462 -15.29 13.37 7.08
C ARG A 462 -15.49 12.16 7.99
N GLY A 463 -16.71 12.01 8.48
CA GLY A 463 -17.18 10.86 9.26
C GLY A 463 -18.70 10.79 9.25
N ALA A 464 -19.26 9.65 9.64
CA ALA A 464 -20.70 9.45 9.79
C ALA A 464 -21.28 10.28 10.96
N ASP A 465 -20.49 10.51 12.01
CA ASP A 465 -20.86 11.32 13.18
C ASP A 465 -19.71 12.21 13.71
N GLU A 466 -19.95 12.89 14.84
CA GLU A 466 -18.98 13.79 15.47
C GLU A 466 -17.81 13.07 16.17
N GLN A 467 -17.93 11.80 16.52
CA GLN A 467 -16.87 11.04 17.18
C GLN A 467 -15.84 10.57 16.16
N GLU A 468 -16.28 10.02 15.02
CA GLU A 468 -15.38 9.66 13.91
C GLU A 468 -14.57 10.87 13.41
N ILE A 469 -15.16 12.07 13.40
CA ILE A 469 -14.43 13.31 13.06
C ILE A 469 -13.40 13.71 14.12
N LYS A 470 -13.69 13.49 15.41
CA LYS A 470 -12.76 13.82 16.51
C LYS A 470 -11.62 12.82 16.65
N GLN A 471 -11.79 11.59 16.18
CA GLN A 471 -10.75 10.57 16.01
C GLN A 471 -9.75 10.94 14.90
N VAL A 472 -10.10 11.84 13.99
CA VAL A 472 -9.24 12.29 12.90
C VAL A 472 -8.37 13.47 13.35
N ALA A 473 -7.11 13.16 13.65
CA ALA A 473 -6.11 14.10 14.14
C ALA A 473 -5.11 14.49 13.05
N ILE A 474 -4.94 15.80 12.82
CA ILE A 474 -3.89 16.33 11.94
C ILE A 474 -2.71 16.79 12.79
N GLN A 475 -1.72 15.92 12.96
CA GLN A 475 -0.50 16.26 13.66
C GLN A 475 0.38 17.11 12.76
N THR A 476 0.86 18.25 13.26
CA THR A 476 1.71 19.15 12.48
C THR A 476 2.89 19.70 13.25
N GLU A 477 4.07 19.61 12.64
CA GLU A 477 5.34 20.04 13.19
C GLU A 477 6.07 20.95 12.19
N GLN A 478 6.78 21.97 12.71
CA GLN A 478 7.70 22.78 11.92
C GLN A 478 9.07 22.83 12.61
N GLN A 479 10.12 22.43 11.90
CA GLN A 479 11.52 22.59 12.31
C GLN A 479 12.25 23.45 11.27
N GLY A 480 12.35 24.76 11.54
CA GLY A 480 12.92 25.72 10.60
C GLY A 480 12.12 25.77 9.30
N SER A 481 12.74 25.36 8.18
CA SER A 481 12.07 25.26 6.86
C SER A 481 11.61 23.84 6.52
N SER A 482 11.61 22.91 7.47
CA SER A 482 10.94 21.62 7.33
C SER A 482 9.55 21.68 7.97
N VAL A 483 8.52 21.27 7.25
CA VAL A 483 7.13 21.19 7.71
C VAL A 483 6.64 19.74 7.54
N SER A 484 6.07 19.17 8.60
CA SER A 484 5.45 17.84 8.56
C SER A 484 3.95 17.98 8.86
N ILE A 485 3.12 17.37 8.02
CA ILE A 485 1.66 17.31 8.18
C ILE A 485 1.26 15.85 8.06
N ILE A 486 0.80 15.26 9.17
CA ILE A 486 0.47 13.85 9.28
C ILE A 486 -0.99 13.75 9.71
N ALA A 487 -1.87 13.38 8.79
CA ALA A 487 -3.23 12.98 9.09
C ALA A 487 -3.23 11.53 9.61
N LYS A 488 -3.69 11.34 10.84
CA LYS A 488 -3.97 10.04 11.46
C LYS A 488 -5.47 9.97 11.74
N SER A 489 -6.06 8.79 11.61
CA SER A 489 -7.35 8.48 12.24
C SER A 489 -7.12 7.43 13.31
N GLU A 490 -7.92 7.47 14.36
CA GLU A 490 -7.89 6.43 15.39
C GLU A 490 -8.70 5.18 14.99
N GLU A 491 -9.63 5.32 14.04
CA GLU A 491 -10.41 4.23 13.46
C GLU A 491 -10.55 4.37 11.93
N SER A 492 -10.79 3.26 11.24
CA SER A 492 -10.73 3.14 9.77
C SER A 492 -11.93 3.74 9.02
N ASN A 493 -12.82 4.46 9.70
CA ASN A 493 -14.08 4.98 9.14
C ASN A 493 -14.01 6.45 8.70
N GLY A 494 -13.10 7.23 9.28
CA GLY A 494 -12.90 8.63 8.90
C GLY A 494 -12.13 8.76 7.59
N ALA A 495 -12.28 9.87 6.87
CA ALA A 495 -11.50 10.17 5.66
C ALA A 495 -11.03 11.63 5.63
N VAL A 496 -9.81 11.88 5.13
CA VAL A 496 -9.19 13.22 5.14
C VAL A 496 -8.83 13.69 3.74
N SER A 497 -9.59 14.65 3.23
CA SER A 497 -9.15 15.40 2.05
C SER A 497 -8.20 16.53 2.48
N LEU A 498 -6.93 16.46 2.09
CA LEU A 498 -5.93 17.50 2.35
C LEU A 498 -5.76 18.38 1.10
N GLU A 499 -5.97 19.69 1.23
CA GLU A 499 -5.50 20.66 0.24
C GLU A 499 -4.33 21.46 0.83
N VAL A 500 -3.15 21.33 0.23
CA VAL A 500 -1.89 21.91 0.73
C VAL A 500 -1.30 22.84 -0.31
N TYR A 501 -0.97 24.06 0.09
CA TYR A 501 -0.24 25.03 -0.71
C TYR A 501 1.22 25.12 -0.23
N VAL A 502 2.16 25.10 -1.16
CA VAL A 502 3.60 25.10 -0.90
C VAL A 502 4.32 26.09 -1.82
N PRO A 503 5.48 26.66 -1.44
CA PRO A 503 6.28 27.50 -2.34
C PRO A 503 6.65 26.73 -3.63
N ARG A 504 6.64 27.38 -4.79
CA ARG A 504 6.86 26.71 -6.09
C ARG A 504 8.12 25.85 -6.15
N SER A 505 9.22 26.32 -5.56
CA SER A 505 10.38 25.47 -5.26
C SER A 505 10.18 24.83 -3.89
N SER A 506 10.09 23.50 -3.82
CA SER A 506 9.95 22.72 -2.57
C SER A 506 10.48 21.30 -2.72
N THR A 507 11.09 20.74 -1.68
CA THR A 507 11.29 19.29 -1.54
C THR A 507 10.02 18.67 -0.97
N LEU A 508 9.35 17.78 -1.70
CA LEU A 508 8.10 17.15 -1.27
C LEU A 508 8.26 15.64 -1.08
N HIS A 509 7.76 15.15 0.05
CA HIS A 509 7.46 13.73 0.25
C HIS A 509 5.97 13.60 0.59
N VAL A 510 5.22 12.84 -0.19
CA VAL A 510 3.77 12.65 -0.04
C VAL A 510 3.48 11.15 0.01
N SER A 511 2.85 10.69 1.09
CA SER A 511 2.42 9.30 1.26
C SER A 511 0.93 9.22 1.63
N SER A 512 0.22 8.30 1.01
CA SER A 512 -1.14 7.89 1.33
C SER A 512 -1.19 6.37 1.49
N GLN A 513 -2.22 5.81 2.15
CA GLN A 513 -2.48 4.38 2.08
C GLN A 513 -3.22 4.06 0.78
N ASP A 514 -4.38 4.67 0.54
CA ASP A 514 -5.21 4.34 -0.65
C ASP A 514 -5.75 5.57 -1.40
N GLY A 515 -5.64 6.77 -0.82
CA GLY A 515 -6.15 8.01 -1.43
C GLY A 515 -5.40 8.50 -2.68
N GLU A 516 -6.12 9.20 -3.57
CA GLU A 516 -5.58 9.89 -4.76
C GLU A 516 -4.60 11.01 -4.38
N LEU A 517 -3.50 11.12 -5.14
CA LEU A 517 -2.50 12.19 -4.99
C LEU A 517 -2.48 13.09 -6.22
N THR A 518 -2.84 14.37 -6.06
CA THR A 518 -2.68 15.42 -7.08
C THR A 518 -1.59 16.41 -6.68
N LEU A 519 -0.68 16.72 -7.61
CA LEU A 519 0.35 17.75 -7.47
C LEU A 519 0.28 18.74 -8.65
N GLU A 520 0.24 20.03 -8.39
CA GLU A 520 0.13 21.09 -9.41
C GLU A 520 1.15 22.21 -9.18
N GLY A 521 2.01 22.49 -10.16
CA GLY A 521 2.81 23.74 -10.20
C GLY A 521 4.01 23.83 -9.25
N VAL A 522 4.58 22.69 -8.82
CA VAL A 522 5.74 22.60 -7.90
C VAL A 522 6.95 21.96 -8.59
N SER A 523 8.14 22.50 -8.33
CA SER A 523 9.43 21.95 -8.73
C SER A 523 10.36 21.71 -7.53
N GLY A 524 11.27 20.74 -7.66
CA GLY A 524 12.25 20.39 -6.62
C GLY A 524 12.60 18.90 -6.63
N GLU A 525 12.85 18.32 -5.47
CA GLU A 525 12.88 16.86 -5.28
C GLU A 525 11.51 16.41 -4.78
N LEU A 526 10.82 15.55 -5.53
CA LEU A 526 9.40 15.24 -5.38
C LEU A 526 9.22 13.71 -5.30
N THR A 527 8.68 13.21 -4.19
CA THR A 527 8.35 11.79 -4.02
C THR A 527 6.87 11.64 -3.66
N LEU A 528 6.09 10.91 -4.47
CA LEU A 528 4.67 10.63 -4.21
C LEU A 528 4.44 9.12 -4.14
N ARG A 529 3.72 8.65 -3.11
CA ARG A 529 3.45 7.24 -2.86
C ARG A 529 2.01 7.00 -2.38
N THR A 530 1.36 6.01 -2.96
CA THR A 530 0.07 5.48 -2.48
C THR A 530 0.03 3.96 -2.70
N GLY A 531 -0.90 3.27 -2.05
CA GLY A 531 -1.26 1.88 -2.30
C GLY A 531 -2.12 1.81 -3.55
N ASP A 532 -3.44 1.75 -3.42
CA ASP A 532 -4.30 1.50 -4.60
C ASP A 532 -4.73 2.80 -5.35
N GLY A 533 -4.32 3.99 -4.88
CA GLY A 533 -4.73 5.29 -5.41
C GLY A 533 -4.07 5.75 -6.73
N SER A 534 -4.73 6.67 -7.45
CA SER A 534 -4.16 7.38 -8.62
C SER A 534 -3.13 8.45 -8.22
N ILE A 535 -2.17 8.73 -9.10
CA ILE A 535 -1.20 9.81 -8.94
C ILE A 535 -1.21 10.74 -10.16
N LYS A 536 -1.51 12.01 -9.95
CA LYS A 536 -1.60 13.04 -10.98
C LYS A 536 -0.61 14.17 -10.70
N VAL A 537 0.25 14.50 -11.66
CA VAL A 537 1.22 15.61 -11.56
C VAL A 537 1.03 16.54 -12.75
N THR A 538 0.93 17.85 -12.51
CA THR A 538 0.79 18.86 -13.56
C THR A 538 1.74 20.04 -13.37
N ASN A 539 2.34 20.54 -14.46
CA ASN A 539 3.19 21.74 -14.47
C ASN A 539 4.34 21.70 -13.44
N GLY A 540 4.96 20.53 -13.25
CA GLY A 540 6.02 20.32 -12.26
C GLY A 540 7.44 20.33 -12.86
N GLY A 541 8.46 20.21 -12.01
CA GLY A 541 9.83 20.04 -12.51
C GLY A 541 10.86 19.60 -11.47
N GLY A 542 12.10 19.43 -11.91
CA GLY A 542 13.21 18.97 -11.06
C GLY A 542 13.38 17.45 -11.11
N GLN A 543 13.27 16.76 -9.98
CA GLN A 543 13.34 15.30 -9.88
C GLN A 543 12.07 14.75 -9.26
N LEU A 544 11.39 13.84 -9.97
CA LEU A 544 10.13 13.25 -9.57
C LEU A 544 10.24 11.72 -9.48
N ARG A 545 9.85 11.15 -8.34
CA ARG A 545 9.65 9.72 -8.13
C ARG A 545 8.19 9.46 -7.75
N VAL A 546 7.50 8.61 -8.49
CA VAL A 546 6.10 8.24 -8.18
C VAL A 546 5.94 6.72 -8.09
N ASN A 547 5.26 6.27 -7.05
CA ASN A 547 4.96 4.85 -6.82
C ASN A 547 3.48 4.67 -6.45
N THR A 548 2.75 3.83 -7.18
CA THR A 548 1.43 3.30 -6.76
C THR A 548 1.43 1.78 -6.89
N GLY A 549 0.50 1.12 -6.20
CA GLY A 549 0.18 -0.30 -6.29
C GLY A 549 -0.49 -0.59 -7.63
N ASP A 550 -1.81 -0.41 -7.75
CA ASP A 550 -2.56 -0.72 -8.98
C ASP A 550 -3.14 0.53 -9.71
N GLY A 551 -2.83 1.76 -9.27
CA GLY A 551 -3.43 3.00 -9.80
C GLY A 551 -2.81 3.60 -11.09
N GLU A 552 -3.56 4.50 -11.78
CA GLU A 552 -3.03 5.32 -12.90
C GLU A 552 -2.01 6.34 -12.41
N ILE A 553 -0.91 6.49 -13.17
CA ILE A 553 0.02 7.61 -13.05
C ILE A 553 -0.17 8.55 -14.25
N ARG A 554 -0.44 9.83 -14.00
CA ARG A 554 -0.66 10.86 -15.03
C ARG A 554 0.20 12.10 -14.79
N ILE A 555 1.30 12.22 -15.52
CA ILE A 555 2.23 13.35 -15.46
C ILE A 555 2.05 14.22 -16.71
N MET A 556 1.83 15.52 -16.54
CA MET A 556 1.58 16.47 -17.65
C MET A 556 2.39 17.76 -17.45
N SER A 557 2.95 18.33 -18.52
CA SER A 557 3.83 19.50 -18.50
C SER A 557 4.97 19.42 -17.45
N PHE A 558 5.66 18.28 -17.34
CA PHE A 558 6.77 18.13 -16.38
C PHE A 558 8.15 18.40 -17.02
N GLU A 559 9.03 19.17 -16.36
CA GLU A 559 10.38 19.46 -16.86
C GLU A 559 11.49 18.97 -15.91
N GLY A 560 12.21 17.90 -16.29
CA GLY A 560 13.29 17.33 -15.48
C GLY A 560 13.40 15.81 -15.52
N GLN A 561 13.77 15.20 -14.39
CA GLN A 561 13.93 13.75 -14.23
C GLN A 561 12.65 13.11 -13.68
N VAL A 562 12.24 11.96 -14.23
CA VAL A 562 11.07 11.19 -13.77
C VAL A 562 11.42 9.71 -13.58
N ASP A 563 11.00 9.12 -12.46
CA ASP A 563 11.06 7.68 -12.18
C ASP A 563 9.70 7.19 -11.66
N ALA A 564 8.86 6.72 -12.58
CA ALA A 564 7.46 6.34 -12.35
C ALA A 564 7.29 4.81 -12.30
N ARG A 565 6.57 4.29 -11.28
CA ARG A 565 6.21 2.87 -11.19
C ARG A 565 4.79 2.65 -10.68
N THR A 566 4.07 1.77 -11.36
CA THR A 566 2.81 1.14 -10.92
C THR A 566 2.92 -0.37 -11.14
N GLY A 567 2.06 -1.14 -10.49
CA GLY A 567 1.83 -2.58 -10.71
C GLY A 567 0.93 -2.75 -11.92
N ASP A 568 -0.38 -2.84 -11.71
CA ASP A 568 -1.32 -3.16 -12.80
C ASP A 568 -1.84 -1.90 -13.56
N GLY A 569 -1.47 -0.69 -13.14
CA GLY A 569 -2.00 0.58 -13.67
C GLY A 569 -1.30 1.14 -14.93
N SER A 570 -1.94 2.10 -15.60
CA SER A 570 -1.37 2.80 -16.78
C SER A 570 -0.51 4.01 -16.41
N ILE A 571 0.42 4.40 -17.30
CA ILE A 571 1.29 5.58 -17.12
C ILE A 571 1.16 6.52 -18.31
N SER A 572 0.64 7.73 -18.09
CA SER A 572 0.61 8.83 -19.08
C SER A 572 1.66 9.88 -18.74
N LEU A 573 2.45 10.30 -19.72
CA LEU A 573 3.61 11.19 -19.57
C LEU A 573 3.59 12.29 -20.65
N ASP A 574 3.54 13.56 -20.26
CA ASP A 574 3.84 14.72 -21.11
C ASP A 574 4.84 15.65 -20.41
N GLY A 575 5.85 16.12 -21.14
CA GLY A 575 6.91 16.94 -20.57
C GLY A 575 8.17 17.08 -21.42
N LYS A 576 9.22 17.66 -20.80
CA LYS A 576 10.59 17.75 -21.31
C LYS A 576 11.51 17.00 -20.35
N PHE A 577 11.80 15.74 -20.67
CA PHE A 577 12.53 14.87 -19.74
C PHE A 577 14.05 14.92 -19.97
N THR A 578 14.82 15.13 -18.89
CA THR A 578 16.29 15.01 -18.90
C THR A 578 16.72 13.58 -18.56
N SER A 579 15.90 12.86 -17.81
CA SER A 579 15.95 11.41 -17.62
C SER A 579 14.54 10.90 -17.38
N LEU A 580 14.20 9.74 -17.92
CA LEU A 580 12.87 9.16 -17.77
C LEU A 580 13.00 7.65 -17.55
N ALA A 581 12.41 7.17 -16.46
CA ALA A 581 12.10 5.77 -16.26
C ALA A 581 10.60 5.65 -15.97
N ALA A 582 9.92 4.73 -16.67
CA ALA A 582 8.52 4.42 -16.44
C ALA A 582 8.33 2.91 -16.49
N ARG A 583 7.74 2.31 -15.45
CA ARG A 583 7.52 0.86 -15.38
C ARG A 583 6.13 0.50 -14.87
N THR A 584 5.49 -0.43 -15.56
CA THR A 584 4.22 -1.06 -15.18
C THR A 584 4.30 -2.56 -15.46
N GLY A 585 3.44 -3.36 -14.83
CA GLY A 585 3.20 -4.77 -15.14
C GLY A 585 2.28 -4.88 -16.34
N ASP A 586 0.97 -4.91 -16.12
CA ASP A 586 -0.02 -5.13 -17.18
C ASP A 586 -0.41 -3.84 -17.94
N GLY A 587 0.03 -2.67 -17.48
CA GLY A 587 -0.48 -1.38 -17.95
C GLY A 587 0.17 -0.82 -19.22
N ASN A 588 -0.55 0.08 -19.90
CA ASN A 588 -0.03 0.82 -21.05
C ASN A 588 0.82 2.03 -20.60
N ILE A 589 1.88 2.34 -21.36
CA ILE A 589 2.66 3.59 -21.22
C ILE A 589 2.36 4.49 -22.42
N SER A 590 1.97 5.74 -22.19
CA SER A 590 1.80 6.76 -23.23
C SER A 590 2.78 7.90 -22.97
N LEU A 591 3.76 8.08 -23.87
CA LEU A 591 4.70 9.19 -23.85
C LEU A 591 4.34 10.21 -24.94
N SER A 592 4.02 11.43 -24.53
CA SER A 592 3.80 12.58 -25.42
C SER A 592 4.95 13.56 -25.30
N VAL A 593 5.52 13.95 -26.44
CA VAL A 593 6.70 14.84 -26.50
C VAL A 593 6.60 15.80 -27.70
N PRO A 594 7.33 16.94 -27.69
CA PRO A 594 7.46 17.79 -28.88
C PRO A 594 8.02 17.02 -30.08
N SER A 595 7.48 17.28 -31.28
CA SER A 595 7.90 16.66 -32.56
C SER A 595 9.40 16.77 -32.87
N ASN A 596 10.09 17.77 -32.32
CA ASN A 596 11.51 18.04 -32.53
C ASN A 596 12.42 17.52 -31.40
N SER A 597 11.98 16.54 -30.62
CA SER A 597 12.73 15.99 -29.49
C SER A 597 13.81 14.99 -29.91
N ASP A 598 15.03 15.14 -29.36
CA ASP A 598 16.18 14.26 -29.57
C ASP A 598 16.41 13.37 -28.34
N PHE A 599 16.11 12.08 -28.41
CA PHE A 599 16.29 11.12 -27.30
C PHE A 599 16.32 9.66 -27.78
N THR A 600 16.63 8.74 -26.88
CA THR A 600 16.73 7.31 -27.16
C THR A 600 15.81 6.54 -26.23
N ILE A 601 14.85 5.76 -26.73
CA ILE A 601 14.03 4.87 -25.90
C ILE A 601 14.72 3.51 -25.80
N GLU A 602 14.87 2.99 -24.58
CA GLU A 602 15.20 1.59 -24.32
C GLU A 602 13.99 0.91 -23.67
N THR A 603 13.53 -0.20 -24.26
CA THR A 603 12.33 -0.89 -23.82
C THR A 603 12.41 -2.41 -24.00
N ASN A 604 11.65 -3.16 -23.20
CA ASN A 604 11.42 -4.59 -23.38
C ASN A 604 10.16 -4.90 -24.23
N ALA A 605 9.36 -3.88 -24.60
CA ALA A 605 8.18 -4.08 -25.43
C ALA A 605 8.53 -4.47 -26.88
N GLU A 606 7.67 -5.26 -27.54
CA GLU A 606 7.89 -5.71 -28.92
C GLU A 606 7.92 -4.55 -29.94
N GLY A 607 7.27 -3.42 -29.64
CA GLY A 607 7.23 -2.25 -30.51
C GLY A 607 6.76 -1.00 -29.78
N ILE A 608 6.72 0.11 -30.52
CA ILE A 608 6.21 1.39 -30.04
C ILE A 608 5.11 1.86 -30.99
N ASP A 609 3.90 2.04 -30.48
CA ASP A 609 2.75 2.60 -31.20
C ASP A 609 3.00 4.09 -31.46
N ASN A 610 3.65 4.39 -32.58
CA ASN A 610 4.17 5.71 -32.92
C ASN A 610 3.16 6.56 -33.71
N ALA A 611 2.62 7.59 -33.08
CA ALA A 611 1.73 8.58 -33.68
C ALA A 611 2.50 9.87 -34.07
N GLY A 612 3.22 9.79 -35.20
CA GLY A 612 3.68 10.97 -35.94
C GLY A 612 5.10 11.46 -35.66
N ILE A 613 5.94 10.71 -34.94
CA ILE A 613 7.35 11.07 -34.71
C ILE A 613 8.28 10.20 -35.57
N THR A 614 9.36 10.75 -36.13
CA THR A 614 10.36 9.93 -36.83
C THR A 614 11.22 9.18 -35.81
N ILE A 615 11.03 7.86 -35.73
CA ILE A 615 11.86 6.94 -34.95
C ILE A 615 12.66 6.00 -35.87
N SER A 616 13.83 5.58 -35.41
CA SER A 616 14.68 4.60 -36.07
C SER A 616 15.19 3.58 -35.05
N GLU A 617 15.28 2.31 -35.42
CA GLU A 617 15.91 1.32 -34.55
C GLU A 617 17.42 1.59 -34.45
N ASP A 618 17.98 1.39 -33.25
CA ASP A 618 19.39 1.61 -32.92
C ASP A 618 20.02 0.32 -32.39
N ILE A 619 21.36 0.27 -32.32
CA ILE A 619 22.08 -0.88 -31.79
C ILE A 619 21.70 -1.10 -30.32
N ALA A 620 20.88 -2.13 -30.09
CA ALA A 620 20.42 -2.54 -28.78
C ALA A 620 21.59 -2.95 -27.86
N PRO A 621 21.55 -2.60 -26.55
CA PRO A 621 22.58 -3.02 -25.60
C PRO A 621 22.56 -4.54 -25.34
N SER A 622 21.43 -5.21 -25.57
CA SER A 622 21.29 -6.67 -25.48
C SER A 622 20.03 -7.16 -26.19
N LYS A 623 20.00 -8.44 -26.59
CA LYS A 623 19.05 -9.03 -27.57
C LYS A 623 17.54 -8.87 -27.30
N ARG A 624 17.13 -8.49 -26.08
CA ARG A 624 15.74 -8.45 -25.65
C ARG A 624 15.30 -7.05 -25.16
N VAL A 625 16.20 -6.06 -25.19
CA VAL A 625 15.87 -4.63 -25.14
C VAL A 625 15.84 -4.12 -26.57
N LYS A 626 14.69 -3.64 -27.05
CA LYS A 626 14.60 -2.89 -28.31
C LYS A 626 15.00 -1.43 -28.04
N ARG A 627 15.81 -0.84 -28.92
CA ARG A 627 16.36 0.52 -28.75
C ARG A 627 15.93 1.39 -29.92
N TRP A 628 15.28 2.51 -29.62
CA TRP A 628 14.69 3.39 -30.62
C TRP A 628 15.27 4.80 -30.51
N ARG A 629 16.05 5.22 -31.52
CA ARG A 629 16.53 6.60 -31.68
C ARG A 629 15.39 7.47 -32.20
N VAL A 630 15.06 8.51 -31.43
CA VAL A 630 14.11 9.56 -31.78
C VAL A 630 14.90 10.81 -32.18
N GLY A 631 14.62 11.36 -33.37
CA GLY A 631 15.42 12.45 -33.93
C GLY A 631 16.89 12.04 -34.11
N ARG A 632 17.81 12.83 -33.57
CA ARG A 632 19.27 12.56 -33.55
C ARG A 632 19.67 11.54 -32.48
N GLY A 633 18.76 11.19 -31.56
CA GLY A 633 19.09 10.45 -30.35
C GLY A 633 19.66 11.36 -29.25
N GLY A 634 19.78 10.84 -28.04
CA GLY A 634 20.24 11.62 -26.90
C GLY A 634 20.10 10.87 -25.58
N ASN A 635 19.50 11.53 -24.59
CA ASN A 635 19.20 10.94 -23.28
C ASN A 635 18.44 9.61 -23.42
N VAL A 636 18.79 8.62 -22.59
CA VAL A 636 18.12 7.31 -22.60
C VAL A 636 16.90 7.36 -21.69
N PHE A 637 15.73 7.05 -22.26
CA PHE A 637 14.46 6.90 -21.55
C PHE A 637 14.13 5.40 -21.46
N VAL A 638 14.00 4.87 -20.25
CA VAL A 638 13.74 3.46 -19.99
C VAL A 638 12.25 3.24 -19.74
N LEU A 639 11.54 2.73 -20.75
CA LEU A 639 10.10 2.49 -20.69
C LEU A 639 9.85 0.98 -20.65
N SER A 640 9.21 0.46 -19.60
CA SER A 640 8.99 -0.98 -19.44
C SER A 640 7.55 -1.32 -19.09
N THR A 641 6.98 -2.29 -19.79
CA THR A 641 5.68 -2.89 -19.52
C THR A 641 5.78 -4.39 -19.77
N GLY A 642 5.01 -5.21 -19.05
CA GLY A 642 4.89 -6.64 -19.28
C GLY A 642 4.03 -6.90 -20.51
N ASP A 643 2.72 -6.84 -20.33
CA ASP A 643 1.71 -7.16 -21.37
C ASP A 643 1.11 -5.92 -22.06
N GLY A 644 1.40 -4.71 -21.55
CA GLY A 644 0.86 -3.47 -22.08
C GLY A 644 1.57 -2.95 -23.34
N ARG A 645 0.99 -1.90 -23.96
CA ARG A 645 1.61 -1.22 -25.12
C ARG A 645 2.28 0.08 -24.72
N ILE A 646 3.32 0.44 -25.46
CA ILE A 646 4.00 1.73 -25.36
C ILE A 646 3.61 2.58 -26.55
N ALA A 647 2.87 3.66 -26.32
CA ALA A 647 2.53 4.66 -27.33
C ALA A 647 3.50 5.85 -27.24
N LEU A 648 3.94 6.33 -28.41
CA LEU A 648 4.72 7.55 -28.55
C LEU A 648 3.95 8.54 -29.43
N ASN A 649 3.55 9.67 -28.86
CA ASN A 649 2.75 10.69 -29.54
C ASN A 649 3.54 11.98 -29.72
N SER A 650 3.40 12.62 -30.88
CA SER A 650 3.72 14.05 -30.97
C SER A 650 2.67 14.87 -30.25
N ARG A 651 3.12 15.92 -29.56
CA ARG A 651 2.32 17.13 -29.32
C ARG A 651 2.68 18.25 -30.29
#